data_AF-A0A940P006-F1
#
_entry.id   AF-A0A940P006-F1
#
_cell.length_a   1.000
_cell.length_b   1.000
_cell.length_c   1.000
_cell.angle_alpha   90.00
_cell.angle_beta   90.00
_cell.angle_gamma   90.00
#
_symmetry.space_group_name_H-M   'P 1'
#
loop_
_entity.id
_entity.type
_entity.pdbx_description
1 polymer ?
#
loop_
_entity_poly.entity_id
_entity_poly.type
_entity_poly.pdbx_seq_one_letter_code
_entity_poly.pdbx_strand_id
1 'polypeptide(L)'
;MKRQIAATMTALTMLCTAIPMAAVAEMSITASAAEYPTSGVCGDNLTWEYDEEAKTLTISGTGDMYDYSDKTDGKAPWYLRWTSCKKIVVKDGVTSIGNWAFYWFSETTSISIPDSVERIGDYSVCACYKLTTFRFPSHLKEIGLAAFMNDEGLTAIDVPDSVEKLGDFAFSYTSTNDIKLPAGIRTIPASLFSCAGLTEFTIPDTVTTIGHGAFAGTKLTRIEIPEGVISVDGGAFCDCKELKEIVFWNPRCRIYDGSGTICTEYDPPHQTGSYSGSITGFDGSPAEAYAEKYGIKFESMGTGPQMSYSCGDDLTWDLDANGTLTISGTGEMDSYFVEHPAPWTAFPDDIKNVVIEPGCTFIGMDAFAKCEKIQTVSLPDTIEAIGDGAFRGCKSLRTITIPEGVTSISSNLFADCTSLACVFLPDSVVAFSGSAFSGCESLVCVTKPDNNILEYYSKRNKAAARFALAKSEPELTATLPAKLTILDESAFKGCKSLTTVIIPEGVTRIQASVFAGCEKLASISMPDGITYIDENAFNGCTSLTSVDVPEKVEFIGKHAFENCTSLQSAALPQALTSIMEGGFSGCSALKSITIPESVVLIGENAFCNCAALDTVTIANPLCMISGTGATFCNSYDAETETATFDGTFYVQPNSFVEQYAEDSGYACKDIAEAPTSEEPQETERALGNVNDDEIVNASDAAVILIAAAAMGAGGESSLNEAQMQAADVNKDENVNASDAAIVLIYAASVGAGNTDAKITDFVK
;
A
#
# COMPACT_ATOMS: atom_id res chain seq x y z
N MET A 1 5.17 4.77 18.22
CA MET A 1 6.46 5.47 17.97
C MET A 1 6.61 6.81 18.70
N LYS A 2 5.65 7.75 18.65
CA LYS A 2 5.73 9.08 19.33
C LYS A 2 5.88 9.09 20.87
N ARG A 3 5.73 7.96 21.57
CA ARG A 3 5.88 7.85 23.04
C ARG A 3 7.18 7.17 23.51
N GLN A 4 7.94 6.55 22.61
CA GLN A 4 9.19 5.85 22.96
C GLN A 4 10.44 6.74 22.83
N ILE A 5 10.33 7.87 22.13
CA ILE A 5 11.43 8.81 21.86
C ILE A 5 11.47 9.98 22.88
N ALA A 6 10.33 10.36 23.45
CA ALA A 6 10.31 11.29 24.58
C ALA A 6 10.96 10.68 25.83
N ALA A 7 10.92 9.35 25.97
CA ALA A 7 11.62 8.63 27.04
C ALA A 7 13.14 8.60 26.85
N THR A 8 13.64 8.65 25.60
CA THR A 8 15.08 8.71 25.33
C THR A 8 15.67 10.11 25.57
N MET A 9 14.91 11.21 25.43
CA MET A 9 15.38 12.55 25.84
C MET A 9 15.52 12.70 27.36
N THR A 10 14.63 12.10 28.15
CA THR A 10 14.75 12.08 29.62
C THR A 10 15.89 11.16 30.07
N ALA A 11 16.16 10.08 29.32
CA ALA A 11 17.32 9.22 29.58
C ALA A 11 18.64 9.90 29.20
N LEU A 12 18.71 10.63 28.08
CA LEU A 12 19.92 11.36 27.67
C LEU A 12 20.22 12.56 28.59
N THR A 13 19.21 13.31 29.02
CA THR A 13 19.42 14.40 29.99
C THR A 13 19.78 13.89 31.40
N MET A 14 19.35 12.69 31.80
CA MET A 14 19.80 12.05 33.06
C MET A 14 21.15 11.31 32.96
N LEU A 15 21.58 10.88 31.77
CA LEU A 15 22.93 10.32 31.55
C LEU A 15 23.98 11.42 31.29
N CYS A 16 23.57 12.61 30.81
CA CYS A 16 24.44 13.74 30.49
C CYS A 16 24.51 14.84 31.56
N THR A 17 23.90 14.67 32.74
CA THR A 17 24.40 15.42 33.90
C THR A 17 25.78 14.87 34.21
N ALA A 18 26.81 15.65 33.85
CA ALA A 18 28.19 15.50 34.30
C ALA A 18 28.31 14.58 35.51
N ILE A 19 28.71 13.32 35.30
CA ILE A 19 29.55 12.69 36.32
C ILE A 19 30.81 13.53 36.26
N PRO A 20 31.13 14.33 37.29
CA PRO A 20 32.38 15.04 37.30
C PRO A 20 33.48 13.99 37.11
N MET A 21 34.41 14.33 36.22
CA MET A 21 35.61 13.61 35.77
C MET A 21 36.56 13.17 36.92
N ALA A 22 36.09 13.10 38.16
CA ALA A 22 36.82 12.75 39.37
C ALA A 22 36.35 11.44 40.03
N ALA A 23 35.20 10.85 39.67
CA ALA A 23 34.66 9.68 40.37
C ALA A 23 35.09 8.31 39.83
N VAL A 24 35.71 8.24 38.64
CA VAL A 24 36.15 6.96 38.02
C VAL A 24 37.66 6.72 38.20
N ALA A 25 38.39 7.68 38.79
CA ALA A 25 39.83 7.59 39.02
C ALA A 25 40.24 6.64 40.17
N GLU A 26 39.29 6.05 40.91
CA GLU A 26 39.60 5.10 41.99
C GLU A 26 38.69 3.86 41.97
N MET A 27 38.64 3.14 40.85
CA MET A 27 38.45 1.69 40.90
C MET A 27 39.75 1.02 40.47
N SER A 28 40.70 1.03 41.40
CA SER A 28 41.81 0.08 41.44
C SER A 28 41.22 -1.32 41.61
N ILE A 29 40.79 -1.91 40.49
CA ILE A 29 40.53 -3.34 40.42
C ILE A 29 41.91 -3.99 40.58
N THR A 30 42.16 -4.54 41.75
CA THR A 30 43.20 -5.55 41.95
C THR A 30 42.81 -6.79 41.15
N ALA A 31 43.03 -6.74 39.84
CA ALA A 31 42.90 -7.89 38.98
C ALA A 31 44.04 -8.85 39.32
N SER A 32 43.67 -10.01 39.84
CA SER A 32 44.50 -11.22 39.79
C SER A 32 44.99 -11.40 38.35
N ALA A 33 46.26 -11.82 38.21
CA ALA A 33 47.00 -11.95 36.95
C ALA A 33 46.38 -12.97 35.99
N ALA A 34 45.25 -12.62 35.37
CA ALA A 34 44.78 -13.23 34.15
C ALA A 34 45.49 -12.53 33.00
N GLU A 35 46.31 -13.26 32.24
CA GLU A 35 46.90 -12.75 31.00
C GLU A 35 45.77 -12.43 30.03
N TYR A 36 45.60 -11.15 29.73
CA TYR A 36 44.66 -10.72 28.69
C TYR A 36 45.15 -11.25 27.34
N PRO A 37 44.24 -11.72 26.46
CA PRO A 37 44.63 -12.15 25.13
C PRO A 37 45.38 -11.02 24.41
N THR A 38 46.45 -11.40 23.72
CA THR A 38 47.28 -10.49 22.90
C THR A 38 47.07 -10.70 21.42
N SER A 39 46.29 -11.71 21.01
CA SER A 39 45.89 -11.94 19.62
C SER A 39 44.63 -12.80 19.54
N GLY A 40 44.01 -12.85 18.37
CA GLY A 40 42.86 -13.70 18.10
C GLY A 40 42.22 -13.43 16.74
N VAL A 41 41.02 -13.95 16.54
CA VAL A 41 40.19 -13.71 15.34
C VAL A 41 39.17 -12.60 15.60
N CYS A 42 38.81 -11.86 14.56
CA CYS A 42 37.87 -10.73 14.63
C CYS A 42 37.02 -10.56 13.36
N GLY A 43 37.00 -11.60 12.54
CA GLY A 43 36.30 -11.75 11.28
C GLY A 43 36.69 -13.11 10.69
N ASP A 44 35.94 -13.59 9.69
CA ASP A 44 36.16 -14.94 9.13
C ASP A 44 37.58 -15.14 8.60
N ASN A 45 38.18 -14.06 8.08
CA ASN A 45 39.56 -14.04 7.60
C ASN A 45 40.37 -12.87 8.21
N LEU A 46 39.92 -12.36 9.36
CA LEU A 46 40.59 -11.27 10.07
C LEU A 46 41.15 -11.72 11.41
N THR A 47 42.34 -11.25 11.70
CA THR A 47 43.03 -11.45 12.97
C THR A 47 43.38 -10.13 13.61
N TRP A 48 43.51 -10.13 14.92
CA TRP A 48 43.99 -9.00 15.70
C TRP A 48 45.20 -9.39 16.53
N GLU A 49 46.06 -8.41 16.81
CA GLU A 49 47.21 -8.52 17.69
C GLU A 49 47.39 -7.23 18.49
N TYR A 50 47.77 -7.34 19.76
CA TYR A 50 48.04 -6.21 20.65
C TYR A 50 49.48 -6.25 21.16
N ASP A 51 50.23 -5.21 20.82
CA ASP A 51 51.59 -4.99 21.31
C ASP A 51 51.54 -4.22 22.65
N GLU A 52 51.92 -4.91 23.73
CA GLU A 52 51.95 -4.34 25.08
C GLU A 52 53.01 -3.26 25.29
N GLU A 53 54.14 -3.30 24.57
CA GLU A 53 55.20 -2.32 24.70
C GLU A 53 54.86 -1.06 23.89
N ALA A 54 54.44 -1.26 22.64
CA ALA A 54 54.04 -0.18 21.75
C ALA A 54 52.63 0.37 22.07
N LYS A 55 51.85 -0.31 22.92
CA LYS A 55 50.44 0.01 23.23
C LYS A 55 49.59 0.15 21.95
N THR A 56 49.81 -0.76 21.00
CA THR A 56 49.24 -0.70 19.65
C THR A 56 48.38 -1.93 19.37
N LEU A 57 47.12 -1.71 18.98
CA LEU A 57 46.22 -2.74 18.45
C LEU A 57 46.32 -2.77 16.93
N THR A 58 46.55 -3.95 16.35
CA THR A 58 46.67 -4.15 14.90
C THR A 58 45.62 -5.15 14.41
N ILE A 59 44.84 -4.77 13.39
CA ILE A 59 43.90 -5.65 12.69
C ILE A 59 44.46 -5.98 11.30
N SER A 60 44.54 -7.26 10.96
CA SER A 60 45.14 -7.76 9.71
C SER A 60 44.29 -8.87 9.09
N GLY A 61 44.28 -8.95 7.76
CA GLY A 61 43.56 -9.96 7.00
C GLY A 61 42.74 -9.32 5.89
N THR A 62 41.78 -10.08 5.36
CA THR A 62 40.89 -9.60 4.29
C THR A 62 39.42 -9.82 4.66
N GLY A 63 38.55 -8.87 4.35
CA GLY A 63 37.10 -8.97 4.57
C GLY A 63 36.60 -8.19 5.79
N ASP A 64 35.42 -8.56 6.26
CA ASP A 64 34.67 -7.80 7.25
C ASP A 64 35.04 -8.15 8.69
N MET A 65 35.05 -7.13 9.54
CA MET A 65 35.13 -7.31 10.99
C MET A 65 33.76 -7.72 11.54
N TYR A 66 33.74 -8.60 12.54
CA TYR A 66 32.51 -8.93 13.26
C TYR A 66 31.92 -7.70 13.95
N ASP A 67 30.59 -7.63 14.02
CA ASP A 67 29.89 -6.66 14.84
C ASP A 67 29.87 -7.11 16.32
N TYR A 68 30.11 -6.15 17.22
CA TYR A 68 30.13 -6.35 18.67
C TYR A 68 28.97 -5.61 19.35
N SER A 69 28.89 -5.72 20.68
CA SER A 69 27.91 -5.02 21.52
C SER A 69 28.49 -4.64 22.89
N ASP A 70 27.78 -3.79 23.63
CA ASP A 70 28.13 -3.38 24.99
C ASP A 70 27.88 -4.47 26.07
N LYS A 71 27.18 -5.55 25.69
CA LYS A 71 26.84 -6.69 26.55
C LYS A 71 28.08 -7.51 26.88
N THR A 72 28.08 -8.14 28.06
CA THR A 72 29.23 -8.87 28.62
C THR A 72 29.80 -9.97 27.72
N ASP A 73 28.96 -10.61 26.91
CA ASP A 73 29.28 -11.73 26.02
C ASP A 73 29.50 -11.30 24.55
N GLY A 74 29.22 -10.04 24.21
CA GLY A 74 29.32 -9.53 22.84
C GLY A 74 30.40 -8.48 22.62
N LYS A 75 31.27 -8.22 23.61
CA LYS A 75 32.33 -7.19 23.48
C LYS A 75 33.43 -7.61 22.51
N ALA A 76 34.06 -6.62 21.87
CA ALA A 76 35.26 -6.85 21.09
C ALA A 76 36.35 -7.55 21.94
N PRO A 77 37.12 -8.50 21.38
CA PRO A 77 38.12 -9.26 22.12
C PRO A 77 39.17 -8.42 22.85
N TRP A 78 39.42 -7.20 22.36
CA TRP A 78 40.38 -6.23 22.90
C TRP A 78 39.74 -5.18 23.82
N TYR A 79 38.46 -5.27 24.16
CA TYR A 79 37.75 -4.25 24.94
C TYR A 79 38.46 -3.87 26.26
N LEU A 80 39.10 -4.83 26.93
CA LEU A 80 39.81 -4.59 28.20
C LEU A 80 41.05 -3.69 28.05
N ARG A 81 41.44 -3.35 26.81
CA ARG A 81 42.55 -2.43 26.50
C ARG A 81 42.14 -0.97 26.44
N TRP A 82 40.88 -0.64 26.68
CA TRP A 82 40.30 0.70 26.56
C TRP A 82 41.07 1.80 27.34
N THR A 83 41.68 1.49 28.49
CA THR A 83 42.52 2.43 29.28
C THR A 83 44.02 2.38 28.98
N SER A 84 44.47 1.62 27.98
CA SER A 84 45.91 1.41 27.74
C SER A 84 46.35 1.51 26.29
N CYS A 85 45.46 1.22 25.35
CA CYS A 85 45.75 1.28 23.92
C CYS A 85 45.87 2.73 23.47
N LYS A 86 46.99 3.08 22.85
CA LYS A 86 47.28 4.43 22.37
C LYS A 86 47.11 4.59 20.86
N LYS A 87 47.27 3.50 20.12
CA LYS A 87 47.26 3.48 18.66
C LYS A 87 46.52 2.26 18.12
N ILE A 88 45.67 2.47 17.12
CA ILE A 88 44.96 1.41 16.40
C ILE A 88 45.38 1.45 14.93
N VAL A 89 45.74 0.30 14.38
CA VAL A 89 46.17 0.14 12.99
C VAL A 89 45.33 -0.93 12.32
N VAL A 90 44.46 -0.52 11.40
CA VAL A 90 43.74 -1.43 10.50
C VAL A 90 44.55 -1.50 9.21
N LYS A 91 44.87 -2.72 8.74
CA LYS A 91 45.65 -2.92 7.51
C LYS A 91 44.77 -3.09 6.28
N ASP A 92 45.34 -2.78 5.11
CA ASP A 92 44.73 -3.03 3.79
C ASP A 92 44.16 -4.45 3.69
N GLY A 93 42.97 -4.54 3.09
CA GLY A 93 42.21 -5.78 2.92
C GLY A 93 40.99 -5.86 3.84
N VAL A 94 40.99 -5.16 4.98
CA VAL A 94 39.79 -5.01 5.82
C VAL A 94 38.78 -4.14 5.06
N THR A 95 37.55 -4.62 4.94
CA THR A 95 36.47 -3.97 4.16
C THR A 95 35.46 -3.24 5.04
N SER A 96 35.31 -3.62 6.30
CA SER A 96 34.45 -2.89 7.25
C SER A 96 34.98 -2.93 8.68
N ILE A 97 34.65 -1.88 9.43
CA ILE A 97 34.83 -1.82 10.90
C ILE A 97 33.51 -2.22 11.53
N GLY A 98 33.55 -3.23 12.41
CA GLY A 98 32.36 -3.74 13.08
C GLY A 98 31.79 -2.78 14.11
N ASN A 99 30.52 -2.95 14.43
CA ASN A 99 29.85 -2.18 15.47
C ASN A 99 30.58 -2.34 16.82
N TRP A 100 30.69 -1.28 17.61
CA TRP A 100 31.35 -1.26 18.94
C TRP A 100 32.83 -1.69 18.96
N ALA A 101 33.51 -1.76 17.80
CA ALA A 101 34.86 -2.30 17.69
C ALA A 101 35.88 -1.59 18.61
N PHE A 102 35.94 -0.27 18.60
CA PHE A 102 36.88 0.53 19.38
C PHE A 102 36.16 1.41 20.42
N TYR A 103 35.02 0.93 20.90
CA TYR A 103 34.21 1.63 21.88
C TYR A 103 34.99 1.91 23.18
N TRP A 104 34.98 3.18 23.60
CA TRP A 104 35.52 3.69 24.85
C TRP A 104 37.05 3.67 24.99
N PHE A 105 37.79 3.67 23.89
CA PHE A 105 39.26 3.66 23.88
C PHE A 105 39.85 5.02 24.32
N SER A 106 39.73 5.30 25.63
CA SER A 106 39.99 6.60 26.26
C SER A 106 41.43 7.11 26.19
N GLU A 107 42.40 6.21 25.98
CA GLU A 107 43.81 6.56 25.80
C GLU A 107 44.27 6.62 24.33
N THR A 108 43.40 6.29 23.37
CA THR A 108 43.77 6.25 21.95
C THR A 108 43.89 7.65 21.37
N THR A 109 45.03 7.88 20.71
CA THR A 109 45.39 9.18 20.10
C THR A 109 45.46 9.13 18.58
N SER A 110 45.52 7.93 18.00
CA SER A 110 45.64 7.74 16.55
C SER A 110 44.99 6.42 16.14
N ILE A 111 44.14 6.50 15.11
CA ILE A 111 43.55 5.37 14.42
C ILE A 111 43.93 5.50 12.93
N SER A 112 44.50 4.44 12.37
CA SER A 112 44.83 4.36 10.94
C SER A 112 43.89 3.35 10.28
N ILE A 113 43.10 3.80 9.32
CA ILE A 113 42.16 2.98 8.54
C ILE A 113 42.56 3.05 7.05
N PRO A 114 42.60 1.91 6.33
CA PRO A 114 43.01 1.88 4.93
C PRO A 114 41.86 2.28 3.99
N ASP A 115 42.19 2.64 2.75
CA ASP A 115 41.21 2.98 1.71
C ASP A 115 40.31 1.80 1.29
N SER A 116 40.67 0.55 1.67
CA SER A 116 39.84 -0.64 1.41
C SER A 116 38.57 -0.71 2.28
N VAL A 117 38.45 0.13 3.31
CA VAL A 117 37.29 0.13 4.20
C VAL A 117 36.15 0.95 3.58
N GLU A 118 35.01 0.28 3.38
CA GLU A 118 33.80 0.86 2.79
C GLU A 118 32.74 1.20 3.85
N ARG A 119 32.81 0.60 5.05
CA ARG A 119 31.84 0.83 6.14
C ARG A 119 32.51 1.01 7.51
N ILE A 120 32.06 2.02 8.26
CA ILE A 120 32.37 2.21 9.68
C ILE A 120 31.09 1.93 10.49
N GLY A 121 31.09 0.89 11.32
CA GLY A 121 29.91 0.44 12.06
C GLY A 121 29.46 1.35 13.21
N ASP A 122 28.31 1.01 13.77
CA ASP A 122 27.66 1.75 14.85
C ASP A 122 28.50 1.75 16.13
N TYR A 123 28.60 2.90 16.82
CA TYR A 123 29.38 3.07 18.05
C TYR A 123 30.85 2.63 17.96
N SER A 124 31.40 2.49 16.75
CA SER A 124 32.68 1.80 16.53
C SER A 124 33.89 2.58 17.02
N VAL A 125 33.89 3.91 16.99
CA VAL A 125 34.97 4.79 17.49
C VAL A 125 34.49 5.65 18.67
N CYS A 126 33.27 5.44 19.16
CA CYS A 126 32.64 6.24 20.20
C CYS A 126 33.47 6.29 21.50
N ALA A 127 33.53 7.47 22.11
CA ALA A 127 34.20 7.76 23.38
C ALA A 127 35.73 7.57 23.36
N CYS A 128 36.36 7.87 22.23
CA CYS A 128 37.82 7.99 22.07
C CYS A 128 38.28 9.42 22.39
N TYR A 129 38.17 9.83 23.66
CA TYR A 129 38.35 11.22 24.10
C TYR A 129 39.68 11.90 23.71
N LYS A 130 40.75 11.15 23.50
CA LYS A 130 42.08 11.68 23.13
C LYS A 130 42.37 11.65 21.62
N LEU A 131 41.45 11.13 20.82
CA LEU A 131 41.56 11.13 19.37
C LEU A 131 41.34 12.55 18.86
N THR A 132 42.34 13.12 18.19
CA THR A 132 42.29 14.54 17.75
C THR A 132 42.00 14.71 16.27
N THR A 133 42.36 13.70 15.47
CA THR A 133 42.16 13.68 14.02
C THR A 133 41.76 12.28 13.61
N PHE A 134 40.94 12.19 12.57
CA PHE A 134 40.57 10.94 11.95
C PHE A 134 40.53 11.15 10.43
N ARG A 135 41.18 10.25 9.68
CA ARG A 135 41.17 10.30 8.21
C ARG A 135 40.23 9.24 7.69
N PHE A 136 39.18 9.67 7.01
CA PHE A 136 38.22 8.76 6.40
C PHE A 136 38.80 8.12 5.11
N PRO A 137 38.50 6.84 4.84
CA PRO A 137 38.77 6.21 3.55
C PRO A 137 38.09 6.98 2.40
N SER A 138 38.79 7.14 1.28
CA SER A 138 38.30 7.94 0.14
C SER A 138 37.09 7.34 -0.59
N HIS A 139 36.83 6.04 -0.43
CA HIS A 139 35.70 5.32 -1.02
C HIS A 139 34.64 4.89 0.00
N LEU A 140 34.70 5.45 1.22
CA LEU A 140 33.78 5.11 2.29
C LEU A 140 32.33 5.36 1.87
N LYS A 141 31.46 4.37 2.10
CA LYS A 141 30.03 4.41 1.75
C LYS A 141 29.14 4.73 2.93
N GLU A 142 29.51 4.24 4.11
CA GLU A 142 28.65 4.32 5.30
C GLU A 142 29.43 4.69 6.57
N ILE A 143 28.88 5.60 7.35
CA ILE A 143 29.23 5.88 8.74
C ILE A 143 28.01 5.59 9.61
N GLY A 144 28.14 4.64 10.54
CA GLY A 144 27.06 4.14 11.37
C GLY A 144 26.58 5.09 12.46
N LEU A 145 25.51 4.66 13.15
CA LEU A 145 24.90 5.32 14.30
C LEU A 145 25.95 5.60 15.38
N ALA A 146 26.05 6.86 15.83
CA ALA A 146 26.92 7.27 16.92
C ALA A 146 28.40 6.85 16.77
N ALA A 147 28.89 6.64 15.54
CA ALA A 147 30.21 6.07 15.28
C ALA A 147 31.36 6.83 15.98
N PHE A 148 31.28 8.16 16.08
CA PHE A 148 32.28 9.04 16.72
C PHE A 148 31.67 9.89 17.86
N MET A 149 30.60 9.38 18.50
CA MET A 149 29.96 10.10 19.59
C MET A 149 30.90 10.22 20.81
N ASN A 150 30.92 11.36 21.48
CA ASN A 150 31.80 11.67 22.62
C ASN A 150 33.30 11.66 22.30
N ASP A 151 33.68 11.85 21.04
CA ASP A 151 35.09 12.04 20.65
C ASP A 151 35.49 13.50 20.84
N GLU A 152 35.50 13.95 22.09
CA GLU A 152 35.71 15.36 22.46
C GLU A 152 37.04 15.94 21.96
N GLY A 153 38.05 15.11 21.68
CA GLY A 153 39.32 15.55 21.11
C GLY A 153 39.26 15.90 19.62
N LEU A 154 38.25 15.39 18.90
CA LEU A 154 38.16 15.52 17.44
C LEU A 154 37.73 16.95 17.07
N THR A 155 38.59 17.65 16.34
CA THR A 155 38.43 19.10 16.05
C THR A 155 38.10 19.42 14.60
N ALA A 156 38.33 18.49 13.68
CA ALA A 156 38.02 18.61 12.26
C ALA A 156 37.48 17.29 11.71
N ILE A 157 36.47 17.37 10.84
CA ILE A 157 35.79 16.23 10.24
C ILE A 157 35.61 16.52 8.75
N ASP A 158 36.29 15.75 7.90
CA ASP A 158 36.17 15.84 6.44
C ASP A 158 35.55 14.54 5.92
N VAL A 159 34.23 14.52 5.77
CA VAL A 159 33.49 13.33 5.30
C VAL A 159 33.58 13.28 3.76
N PRO A 160 34.02 12.16 3.17
CA PRO A 160 34.24 12.07 1.73
C PRO A 160 32.90 12.03 0.96
N ASP A 161 32.90 12.58 -0.26
CA ASP A 161 31.72 12.65 -1.14
C ASP A 161 31.14 11.27 -1.52
N SER A 162 31.89 10.19 -1.32
CA SER A 162 31.44 8.82 -1.56
C SER A 162 30.44 8.29 -0.52
N VAL A 163 30.28 8.97 0.62
CA VAL A 163 29.40 8.53 1.70
C VAL A 163 27.95 8.76 1.30
N GLU A 164 27.22 7.65 1.21
CA GLU A 164 25.79 7.60 0.85
C GLU A 164 24.92 7.55 2.10
N LYS A 165 25.45 7.05 3.22
CA LYS A 165 24.72 6.89 4.48
C LYS A 165 25.49 7.46 5.68
N LEU A 166 24.87 8.41 6.37
CA LEU A 166 25.31 8.93 7.68
C LEU A 166 24.30 8.55 8.75
N GLY A 167 24.77 7.90 9.82
CA GLY A 167 23.96 7.53 10.96
C GLY A 167 23.63 8.71 11.89
N ASP A 168 22.53 8.56 12.63
CA ASP A 168 22.17 9.51 13.69
C ASP A 168 23.30 9.59 14.74
N PHE A 169 23.42 10.72 15.44
CA PHE A 169 24.42 10.96 16.49
C PHE A 169 25.89 10.78 16.09
N ALA A 170 26.22 10.55 14.81
CA ALA A 170 27.54 10.08 14.40
C ALA A 170 28.70 10.96 14.90
N PHE A 171 28.50 12.28 15.02
CA PHE A 171 29.50 13.25 15.49
C PHE A 171 29.05 14.06 16.71
N SER A 172 28.10 13.51 17.48
CA SER A 172 27.57 14.15 18.69
C SER A 172 28.64 14.22 19.80
N TYR A 173 28.64 15.29 20.59
CA TYR A 173 29.61 15.56 21.67
C TYR A 173 31.08 15.58 21.21
N THR A 174 31.34 16.06 20.00
CA THR A 174 32.71 16.32 19.50
C THR A 174 33.08 17.79 19.70
N SER A 175 34.37 18.13 19.75
CA SER A 175 34.81 19.54 19.79
C SER A 175 35.03 20.15 18.39
N THR A 176 34.41 19.54 17.37
CA THR A 176 34.65 19.89 15.98
C THR A 176 34.14 21.30 15.64
N ASN A 177 34.92 22.02 14.84
CA ASN A 177 34.56 23.35 14.35
C ASN A 177 34.79 23.52 12.84
N ASP A 178 35.51 22.59 12.21
CA ASP A 178 35.73 22.51 10.76
C ASP A 178 35.11 21.21 10.25
N ILE A 179 33.96 21.32 9.57
CA ILE A 179 33.21 20.17 9.07
C ILE A 179 32.89 20.33 7.59
N LYS A 180 33.14 19.27 6.82
CA LYS A 180 32.63 19.09 5.46
C LYS A 180 31.74 17.87 5.40
N LEU A 181 30.52 18.07 4.89
CA LEU A 181 29.59 17.00 4.55
C LEU A 181 29.67 16.67 3.06
N PRO A 182 29.31 15.43 2.66
CA PRO A 182 29.25 15.02 1.25
C PRO A 182 28.33 15.93 0.44
N ALA A 183 28.75 16.30 -0.77
CA ALA A 183 27.95 17.17 -1.65
C ALA A 183 26.61 16.55 -2.09
N GLY A 184 26.44 15.22 -2.00
CA GLY A 184 25.21 14.52 -2.40
C GLY A 184 24.18 14.35 -1.28
N ILE A 185 24.47 14.79 -0.05
CA ILE A 185 23.60 14.49 1.09
C ILE A 185 22.27 15.26 1.01
N ARG A 186 21.17 14.53 1.21
CA ARG A 186 19.80 15.08 1.22
C ARG A 186 19.27 15.38 2.63
N THR A 187 19.77 14.68 3.63
CA THR A 187 19.28 14.81 5.01
C THR A 187 20.46 14.96 5.96
N ILE A 188 20.41 15.94 6.85
CA ILE A 188 21.27 15.99 8.04
C ILE A 188 20.62 15.08 9.10
N PRO A 189 21.23 13.94 9.48
CA PRO A 189 20.62 12.96 10.38
C PRO A 189 20.31 13.51 11.78
N ALA A 190 19.52 12.77 12.54
CA ALA A 190 19.12 13.18 13.88
C ALA A 190 20.35 13.28 14.79
N SER A 191 20.45 14.40 15.52
CA SER A 191 21.52 14.67 16.47
C SER A 191 22.94 14.54 15.92
N LEU A 192 23.14 14.66 14.60
CA LEU A 192 24.44 14.47 13.94
C LEU A 192 25.57 15.26 14.62
N PHE A 193 25.31 16.52 14.94
CA PHE A 193 26.25 17.45 15.57
C PHE A 193 25.76 17.94 16.94
N SER A 194 24.91 17.17 17.63
CA SER A 194 24.43 17.55 18.96
C SER A 194 25.61 17.77 19.92
N CYS A 195 25.59 18.87 20.66
CA CYS A 195 26.64 19.33 21.57
C CYS A 195 28.03 19.46 20.93
N ALA A 196 28.10 19.60 19.60
CA ALA A 196 29.36 19.83 18.92
C ALA A 196 29.90 21.26 19.17
N GLY A 197 31.22 21.42 19.04
CA GLY A 197 31.93 22.70 19.17
C GLY A 197 31.60 23.76 18.11
N LEU A 198 30.69 23.48 17.17
CA LEU A 198 30.36 24.27 15.99
C LEU A 198 29.96 25.71 16.33
N THR A 199 30.70 26.66 15.77
CA THR A 199 30.44 28.11 15.88
C THR A 199 29.89 28.72 14.59
N GLU A 200 30.20 28.10 13.45
CA GLU A 200 29.64 28.36 12.14
C GLU A 200 29.43 27.03 11.40
N PHE A 201 28.45 26.98 10.51
CA PHE A 201 28.20 25.82 9.65
C PHE A 201 27.46 26.28 8.40
N THR A 202 27.88 25.79 7.23
CA THR A 202 27.19 26.02 5.96
C THR A 202 26.49 24.72 5.57
N ILE A 203 25.16 24.78 5.46
CA ILE A 203 24.35 23.65 5.01
C ILE A 203 24.53 23.49 3.48
N PRO A 204 24.90 22.30 2.97
CA PRO A 204 24.96 22.07 1.53
C PRO A 204 23.62 22.31 0.83
N ASP A 205 23.62 22.91 -0.36
CA ASP A 205 22.40 23.24 -1.12
C ASP A 205 21.55 22.01 -1.52
N THR A 206 22.14 20.81 -1.47
CA THR A 206 21.44 19.56 -1.75
C THR A 206 20.57 19.06 -0.62
N VAL A 207 20.72 19.61 0.59
CA VAL A 207 19.98 19.19 1.77
C VAL A 207 18.53 19.65 1.67
N THR A 208 17.61 18.71 1.85
CA THR A 208 16.18 18.93 1.90
C THR A 208 15.64 18.87 3.33
N THR A 209 16.31 18.14 4.24
CA THR A 209 15.79 17.92 5.60
C THR A 209 16.88 18.07 6.67
N ILE A 210 16.55 18.79 7.75
CA ILE A 210 17.34 18.87 8.98
C ILE A 210 16.66 18.03 10.06
N GLY A 211 17.30 16.94 10.45
CA GLY A 211 16.75 15.95 11.38
C GLY A 211 16.65 16.43 12.83
N HIS A 212 15.92 15.65 13.62
CA HIS A 212 15.63 15.96 15.02
C HIS A 212 16.92 16.16 15.82
N GLY A 213 17.07 17.29 16.52
CA GLY A 213 18.25 17.55 17.35
C GLY A 213 19.57 17.75 16.61
N ALA A 214 19.57 17.86 15.27
CA ALA A 214 20.78 17.83 14.44
C ALA A 214 21.92 18.76 14.92
N PHE A 215 21.58 19.97 15.39
CA PHE A 215 22.51 20.98 15.90
C PHE A 215 22.25 21.35 17.36
N ALA A 216 21.52 20.53 18.12
CA ALA A 216 21.16 20.83 19.50
C ALA A 216 22.41 21.08 20.36
N GLY A 217 22.44 22.12 21.20
CA GLY A 217 23.56 22.42 22.10
C GLY A 217 24.86 22.87 21.41
N THR A 218 24.82 23.20 20.12
CA THR A 218 25.97 23.79 19.42
C THR A 218 26.20 25.25 19.82
N LYS A 219 27.35 25.81 19.43
CA LYS A 219 27.73 27.22 19.67
C LYS A 219 27.50 28.11 18.45
N LEU A 220 26.61 27.69 17.55
CA LEU A 220 26.28 28.44 16.35
C LEU A 220 25.75 29.80 16.75
N THR A 221 26.30 30.87 16.16
CA THR A 221 25.83 32.24 16.41
C THR A 221 24.80 32.70 15.38
N ARG A 222 24.91 32.17 14.16
CA ARG A 222 24.02 32.40 13.04
C ARG A 222 24.00 31.16 12.15
N ILE A 223 22.85 30.84 11.58
CA ILE A 223 22.74 29.81 10.54
C ILE A 223 21.78 30.23 9.44
N GLU A 224 22.14 29.93 8.20
CA GLU A 224 21.27 30.07 7.04
C GLU A 224 20.72 28.70 6.65
N ILE A 225 19.40 28.63 6.52
CA ILE A 225 18.65 27.46 6.07
C ILE A 225 18.38 27.67 4.57
N PRO A 226 19.09 26.94 3.67
CA PRO A 226 19.02 27.16 2.23
C PRO A 226 17.62 26.94 1.63
N GLU A 227 17.41 27.46 0.43
CA GLU A 227 16.15 27.34 -0.33
C GLU A 227 15.71 25.88 -0.54
N GLY A 228 16.65 24.94 -0.66
CA GLY A 228 16.37 23.52 -0.83
C GLY A 228 15.80 22.82 0.41
N VAL A 229 16.00 23.39 1.61
CA VAL A 229 15.55 22.76 2.87
C VAL A 229 14.04 22.93 3.03
N ILE A 230 13.31 21.83 2.91
CA ILE A 230 11.85 21.78 3.03
C ILE A 230 11.37 21.49 4.45
N SER A 231 12.22 20.93 5.33
CA SER A 231 11.83 20.61 6.70
C SER A 231 12.96 20.72 7.73
N VAL A 232 12.59 21.24 8.90
CA VAL A 232 13.39 21.29 10.13
C VAL A 232 12.61 20.57 11.23
N ASP A 233 13.14 19.44 11.68
CA ASP A 233 12.50 18.58 12.67
C ASP A 233 12.69 19.05 14.11
N GLY A 234 11.94 18.42 15.03
CA GLY A 234 11.90 18.79 16.44
C GLY A 234 13.28 18.86 17.08
N GLY A 235 13.49 19.87 17.93
CA GLY A 235 14.76 20.04 18.64
C GLY A 235 15.98 20.39 17.78
N ALA A 236 15.86 20.58 16.47
CA ALA A 236 17.00 20.76 15.55
C ALA A 236 18.05 21.78 16.05
N PHE A 237 17.60 22.89 16.65
CA PHE A 237 18.42 23.96 17.24
C PHE A 237 18.09 24.17 18.73
N CYS A 238 17.83 23.08 19.46
CA CYS A 238 17.54 23.11 20.90
C CYS A 238 18.78 23.49 21.72
N ASP A 239 18.62 24.27 22.79
CA ASP A 239 19.69 24.71 23.71
C ASP A 239 20.93 25.32 23.02
N CYS A 240 20.75 25.96 21.86
CA CYS A 240 21.80 26.66 21.12
C CYS A 240 22.01 28.06 21.73
N LYS A 241 22.69 28.12 22.89
CA LYS A 241 22.79 29.31 23.75
C LYS A 241 23.39 30.54 23.08
N GLU A 242 24.21 30.35 22.05
CA GLU A 242 24.89 31.43 21.33
C GLU A 242 24.14 31.90 20.07
N LEU A 243 23.06 31.21 19.68
CA LEU A 243 22.34 31.44 18.43
C LEU A 243 21.52 32.73 18.50
N LYS A 244 21.89 33.71 17.67
CA LYS A 244 21.26 35.04 17.65
C LYS A 244 20.33 35.23 16.47
N GLU A 245 20.61 34.58 15.35
CA GLU A 245 19.81 34.71 14.13
C GLU A 245 19.74 33.36 13.39
N ILE A 246 18.56 33.04 12.89
CA ILE A 246 18.36 31.97 11.91
C ILE A 246 17.63 32.55 10.70
N VAL A 247 18.16 32.31 9.50
CA VAL A 247 17.60 32.83 8.25
C VAL A 247 17.00 31.68 7.45
N PHE A 248 15.73 31.79 7.08
CA PHE A 248 15.05 30.82 6.23
C PHE A 248 14.92 31.36 4.80
N TRP A 249 15.71 30.81 3.88
CA TRP A 249 15.63 31.14 2.46
C TRP A 249 14.51 30.40 1.73
N ASN A 250 13.97 29.32 2.31
CA ASN A 250 12.80 28.65 1.80
C ASN A 250 11.51 29.21 2.45
N PRO A 251 10.64 29.94 1.72
CA PRO A 251 9.38 30.48 2.25
C PRO A 251 8.36 29.41 2.67
N ARG A 252 8.61 28.13 2.37
CA ARG A 252 7.76 26.97 2.69
C ARG A 252 8.45 25.94 3.60
N CYS A 253 9.65 26.22 4.12
CA CYS A 253 10.32 25.30 5.03
C CYS A 253 9.45 25.04 6.26
N ARG A 254 9.02 23.78 6.44
CA ARG A 254 8.28 23.37 7.63
C ARG A 254 9.21 23.40 8.85
N ILE A 255 8.75 24.02 9.92
CA ILE A 255 9.41 23.95 11.23
C ILE A 255 8.53 23.09 12.13
N TYR A 256 9.12 22.07 12.77
CA TYR A 256 8.40 21.25 13.73
C TYR A 256 7.79 22.12 14.83
N ASP A 257 6.49 21.94 15.05
CA ASP A 257 5.69 22.76 15.96
C ASP A 257 5.92 22.41 17.43
N GLY A 258 7.06 22.86 17.96
CA GLY A 258 7.42 22.76 19.37
C GLY A 258 8.37 23.88 19.74
N SER A 259 8.19 24.51 20.91
CA SER A 259 9.04 25.62 21.35
C SER A 259 10.50 25.24 21.59
N GLY A 260 10.81 23.94 21.66
CA GLY A 260 12.17 23.42 21.71
C GLY A 260 12.84 23.22 20.35
N THR A 261 12.15 23.42 19.22
CA THR A 261 12.74 23.25 17.88
C THR A 261 13.87 24.23 17.62
N ILE A 262 13.64 25.49 17.98
CA ILE A 262 14.63 26.56 17.99
C ILE A 262 14.56 27.20 19.37
N CYS A 263 15.57 26.99 20.21
CA CYS A 263 15.63 27.63 21.52
C CYS A 263 17.07 27.85 22.01
N THR A 264 17.27 28.95 22.74
CA THR A 264 18.52 29.25 23.46
C THR A 264 18.50 28.69 24.87
N GLU A 265 17.31 28.48 25.44
CA GLU A 265 17.12 27.86 26.75
C GLU A 265 16.04 26.79 26.61
N TYR A 266 16.35 25.56 27.03
CA TYR A 266 15.38 24.47 27.11
C TYR A 266 15.06 24.15 28.57
N ASP A 267 13.79 23.92 28.87
CA ASP A 267 13.27 23.46 30.16
C ASP A 267 12.87 21.98 30.03
N PRO A 268 13.77 21.02 30.35
CA PRO A 268 13.50 19.60 30.19
C PRO A 268 12.26 19.10 30.96
N PRO A 269 12.00 19.53 32.22
CA PRO A 269 10.79 19.18 32.94
C PRO A 269 9.47 19.47 32.22
N HIS A 270 9.40 20.58 31.48
CA HIS A 270 8.17 21.01 30.80
C HIS A 270 8.21 20.80 29.29
N GLN A 271 9.36 20.38 28.74
CA GLN A 271 9.61 20.23 27.31
C GLN A 271 9.32 21.50 26.52
N THR A 272 9.62 22.66 27.13
CA THR A 272 9.44 23.97 26.51
C THR A 272 10.78 24.65 26.29
N GLY A 273 10.93 25.35 25.17
CA GLY A 273 12.07 26.21 24.91
C GLY A 273 11.70 27.69 24.90
N SER A 274 12.69 28.56 25.13
CA SER A 274 12.61 29.98 24.80
C SER A 274 13.76 30.37 23.88
N TYR A 275 13.48 31.23 22.89
CA TYR A 275 14.48 31.74 21.96
C TYR A 275 14.52 33.26 22.03
N SER A 276 15.71 33.79 22.32
CA SER A 276 15.92 35.24 22.50
C SER A 276 16.48 35.94 21.25
N GLY A 277 16.79 35.18 20.20
CA GLY A 277 17.28 35.71 18.92
C GLY A 277 16.17 36.15 17.96
N SER A 278 16.50 36.25 16.68
CA SER A 278 15.57 36.57 15.60
C SER A 278 15.47 35.46 14.56
N ILE A 279 14.29 35.32 13.98
CA ILE A 279 14.04 34.52 12.77
C ILE A 279 13.89 35.51 11.61
N THR A 280 14.70 35.34 10.56
CA THR A 280 14.59 36.12 9.33
C THR A 280 13.96 35.23 8.26
N GLY A 281 12.90 35.70 7.58
CA GLY A 281 12.10 34.89 6.66
C GLY A 281 11.21 35.73 5.75
N PHE A 282 10.43 35.08 4.89
CA PHE A 282 9.46 35.75 4.02
C PHE A 282 8.09 35.92 4.67
N ASP A 283 7.34 36.93 4.24
CA ASP A 283 5.97 37.18 4.69
C ASP A 283 5.05 36.00 4.32
N GLY A 284 4.19 35.59 5.26
CA GLY A 284 3.26 34.47 5.14
C GLY A 284 3.90 33.08 5.28
N SER A 285 5.20 32.99 5.58
CA SER A 285 5.93 31.72 5.65
C SER A 285 5.67 30.93 6.95
N PRO A 286 5.92 29.61 6.97
CA PRO A 286 5.93 28.85 8.23
C PRO A 286 6.93 29.39 9.26
N ALA A 287 8.01 30.04 8.82
CA ALA A 287 8.97 30.70 9.71
C ALA A 287 8.36 31.91 10.42
N GLU A 288 7.57 32.74 9.71
CA GLU A 288 6.81 33.84 10.32
C GLU A 288 5.78 33.30 11.32
N ALA A 289 4.99 32.30 10.93
CA ALA A 289 3.98 31.70 11.79
C ALA A 289 4.58 31.06 13.06
N TYR A 290 5.72 30.37 12.94
CA TYR A 290 6.45 29.84 14.08
C TYR A 290 6.96 30.96 14.99
N ALA A 291 7.51 32.04 14.43
CA ALA A 291 7.99 33.17 15.19
C ALA A 291 6.86 33.88 15.96
N GLU A 292 5.71 34.13 15.31
CA GLU A 292 4.53 34.72 15.94
C GLU A 292 4.02 33.85 17.09
N LYS A 293 3.87 32.54 16.84
CA LYS A 293 3.35 31.58 17.82
C LYS A 293 4.16 31.54 19.11
N TYR A 294 5.49 31.63 19.00
CA TYR A 294 6.40 31.51 20.15
C TYR A 294 6.95 32.85 20.64
N GLY A 295 6.45 33.99 20.13
CA GLY A 295 6.84 35.33 20.55
C GLY A 295 8.30 35.68 20.20
N ILE A 296 8.83 35.11 19.13
CA ILE A 296 10.19 35.33 18.63
C ILE A 296 10.19 36.56 17.73
N LYS A 297 11.27 37.36 17.76
CA LYS A 297 11.43 38.50 16.86
C LYS A 297 11.54 37.99 15.41
N PHE A 298 10.63 38.44 14.54
CA PHE A 298 10.66 38.14 13.11
C PHE A 298 11.20 39.32 12.29
N GLU A 299 12.12 39.06 11.38
CA GLU A 299 12.63 40.02 10.40
C GLU A 299 12.20 39.61 8.99
N SER A 300 11.33 40.43 8.38
CA SER A 300 10.76 40.16 7.06
C SER A 300 11.75 40.46 5.92
N MET A 301 11.83 39.53 4.96
CA MET A 301 12.48 39.69 3.66
C MET A 301 11.50 40.14 2.54
N GLY A 302 10.24 40.42 2.87
CA GLY A 302 9.15 40.72 1.94
C GLY A 302 8.42 39.46 1.47
N THR A 303 7.67 39.58 0.37
CA THR A 303 6.97 38.44 -0.25
C THR A 303 7.98 37.47 -0.86
N GLY A 304 7.89 36.19 -0.49
CA GLY A 304 8.78 35.15 -0.99
C GLY A 304 8.64 34.89 -2.50
N PRO A 305 9.69 34.38 -3.15
CA PRO A 305 9.60 33.89 -4.52
C PRO A 305 8.58 32.75 -4.62
N GLN A 306 7.91 32.62 -5.77
CA GLN A 306 7.26 31.34 -6.09
C GLN A 306 8.35 30.29 -6.25
N MET A 307 8.33 29.29 -5.37
CA MET A 307 9.30 28.21 -5.37
C MET A 307 8.74 27.03 -6.17
N SER A 308 9.53 26.58 -7.15
CA SER A 308 9.23 25.46 -8.04
C SER A 308 10.25 24.35 -7.73
N TYR A 309 9.81 23.30 -7.04
CA TYR A 309 10.67 22.18 -6.61
C TYR A 309 10.59 21.04 -7.62
N SER A 310 11.69 20.37 -7.95
CA SER A 310 11.67 19.26 -8.94
C SER A 310 10.95 18.01 -8.40
N CYS A 311 10.30 17.27 -9.29
CA CYS A 311 9.70 15.94 -9.06
C CYS A 311 9.86 15.03 -10.30
N GLY A 312 10.96 15.25 -11.02
CA GLY A 312 11.32 14.71 -12.32
C GLY A 312 12.30 15.66 -13.01
N ASP A 313 12.96 15.22 -14.08
CA ASP A 313 13.99 16.01 -14.78
C ASP A 313 13.51 17.42 -15.18
N ASP A 314 12.30 17.50 -15.73
CA ASP A 314 11.67 18.73 -16.25
C ASP A 314 10.27 18.98 -15.63
N LEU A 315 9.96 18.29 -14.53
CA LEU A 315 8.72 18.48 -13.77
C LEU A 315 8.99 19.17 -12.45
N THR A 316 8.09 20.04 -12.06
CA THR A 316 8.13 20.77 -10.81
C THR A 316 6.80 20.74 -10.08
N TRP A 317 6.83 21.02 -8.78
CA TRP A 317 5.65 21.03 -7.94
C TRP A 317 5.56 22.28 -7.06
N ASP A 318 4.33 22.67 -6.78
CA ASP A 318 3.93 23.80 -5.94
C ASP A 318 2.76 23.39 -5.04
N LEU A 319 2.80 23.69 -3.74
CA LEU A 319 1.67 23.51 -2.83
C LEU A 319 1.18 24.88 -2.37
N ASP A 320 -0.06 25.22 -2.71
CA ASP A 320 -0.67 26.49 -2.31
C ASP A 320 -1.26 26.44 -0.89
N ALA A 321 -1.53 27.62 -0.32
CA ALA A 321 -2.09 27.75 1.03
C ALA A 321 -3.52 27.17 1.16
N ASN A 322 -4.21 26.87 0.05
CA ASN A 322 -5.53 26.25 0.06
C ASN A 322 -5.44 24.71 0.13
N GLY A 323 -4.25 24.14 -0.04
CA GLY A 323 -4.00 22.70 -0.08
C GLY A 323 -4.06 22.11 -1.48
N THR A 324 -3.82 22.90 -2.52
CA THR A 324 -3.72 22.45 -3.91
C THR A 324 -2.25 22.20 -4.25
N LEU A 325 -1.91 20.93 -4.45
CA LEU A 325 -0.63 20.50 -5.00
C LEU A 325 -0.72 20.53 -6.53
N THR A 326 0.08 21.39 -7.16
CA THR A 326 0.17 21.54 -8.61
C THR A 326 1.48 20.95 -9.10
N ILE A 327 1.41 20.08 -10.10
CA ILE A 327 2.58 19.54 -10.82
C ILE A 327 2.60 20.17 -12.21
N SER A 328 3.71 20.83 -12.56
CA SER A 328 3.89 21.59 -13.80
C SER A 328 5.15 21.13 -14.53
N GLY A 329 5.22 21.39 -15.83
CA GLY A 329 6.38 21.03 -16.67
C GLY A 329 6.09 19.89 -17.64
N THR A 330 7.12 19.23 -18.13
CA THR A 330 7.00 18.18 -19.16
C THR A 330 7.80 16.95 -18.81
N GLY A 331 7.33 15.78 -19.23
CA GLY A 331 8.05 14.51 -19.06
C GLY A 331 7.51 13.63 -17.95
N GLU A 332 8.36 12.76 -17.42
CA GLU A 332 7.99 11.73 -16.45
C GLU A 332 8.23 12.19 -15.01
N MET A 333 7.28 11.89 -14.12
CA MET A 333 7.45 12.07 -12.68
C MET A 333 8.32 10.96 -12.10
N ASP A 334 9.21 11.30 -11.17
CA ASP A 334 10.01 10.33 -10.44
C ASP A 334 9.14 9.28 -9.73
N SER A 335 9.63 8.05 -9.60
CA SER A 335 9.01 7.02 -8.77
C SER A 335 9.56 7.04 -7.35
N TYR A 336 8.68 6.79 -6.37
CA TYR A 336 8.97 6.97 -4.96
C TYR A 336 8.87 5.66 -4.19
N PHE A 337 9.62 5.58 -3.08
CA PHE A 337 9.71 4.38 -2.24
C PHE A 337 9.76 4.78 -0.76
N VAL A 338 9.69 3.80 0.15
CA VAL A 338 9.73 4.05 1.61
C VAL A 338 10.98 4.84 2.03
N GLU A 339 12.11 4.57 1.40
CA GLU A 339 13.39 5.23 1.68
C GLU A 339 13.51 6.61 1.01
N HIS A 340 12.74 6.84 -0.05
CA HIS A 340 12.74 8.05 -0.88
C HIS A 340 11.30 8.45 -1.22
N PRO A 341 10.53 8.94 -0.22
CA PRO A 341 9.11 9.26 -0.43
C PRO A 341 8.95 10.54 -1.25
N ALA A 342 7.79 10.72 -1.88
CA ALA A 342 7.53 11.92 -2.67
C ALA A 342 7.64 13.18 -1.80
N PRO A 343 8.20 14.29 -2.31
CA PRO A 343 8.49 15.47 -1.49
C PRO A 343 7.28 16.01 -0.73
N TRP A 344 6.11 15.99 -1.37
CA TRP A 344 4.87 16.49 -0.78
C TRP A 344 4.27 15.57 0.29
N THR A 345 4.73 14.32 0.44
CA THR A 345 4.31 13.46 1.57
C THR A 345 4.76 13.98 2.93
N ALA A 346 5.61 15.02 2.96
CA ALA A 346 5.89 15.82 4.15
C ALA A 346 4.69 16.69 4.61
N PHE A 347 3.70 16.91 3.72
CA PHE A 347 2.49 17.71 3.93
C PHE A 347 1.18 16.90 3.75
N PRO A 348 1.06 15.65 4.26
CA PRO A 348 -0.02 14.74 3.87
C PRO A 348 -1.39 15.20 4.38
N ASP A 349 -1.42 16.00 5.45
CA ASP A 349 -2.63 16.58 6.02
C ASP A 349 -3.07 17.89 5.32
N ASP A 350 -2.17 18.52 4.56
CA ASP A 350 -2.42 19.80 3.90
C ASP A 350 -2.91 19.62 2.46
N ILE A 351 -2.56 18.52 1.79
CA ILE A 351 -2.93 18.25 0.40
C ILE A 351 -4.39 17.79 0.32
N LYS A 352 -5.23 18.64 -0.26
CA LYS A 352 -6.65 18.38 -0.50
C LYS A 352 -6.95 18.18 -1.98
N ASN A 353 -6.23 18.86 -2.86
CA ASN A 353 -6.40 18.75 -4.30
C ASN A 353 -5.07 18.49 -4.96
N VAL A 354 -5.04 17.61 -5.96
CA VAL A 354 -3.89 17.40 -6.83
C VAL A 354 -4.27 17.86 -8.24
N VAL A 355 -3.46 18.72 -8.83
CA VAL A 355 -3.60 19.18 -10.21
C VAL A 355 -2.32 18.85 -10.94
N ILE A 356 -2.39 17.97 -11.94
CA ILE A 356 -1.27 17.71 -12.85
C ILE A 356 -1.57 18.48 -14.13
N GLU A 357 -0.69 19.40 -14.51
CA GLU A 357 -0.86 20.22 -15.70
C GLU A 357 -0.43 19.47 -16.98
N PRO A 358 -0.95 19.86 -18.17
CA PRO A 358 -0.56 19.24 -19.42
C PRO A 358 0.97 19.28 -19.63
N GLY A 359 1.53 18.12 -19.97
CA GLY A 359 2.96 17.95 -20.22
C GLY A 359 3.56 16.77 -19.44
N CYS A 360 3.02 16.46 -18.26
CA CYS A 360 3.35 15.23 -17.55
C CYS A 360 2.83 14.01 -18.33
N THR A 361 3.69 13.02 -18.54
CA THR A 361 3.38 11.78 -19.29
C THR A 361 3.28 10.55 -18.38
N PHE A 362 3.90 10.58 -17.21
CA PHE A 362 3.92 9.47 -16.27
C PHE A 362 3.80 9.97 -14.83
N ILE A 363 2.97 9.30 -14.02
CA ILE A 363 2.90 9.52 -12.57
C ILE A 363 3.69 8.40 -11.89
N GLY A 364 4.66 8.76 -11.05
CA GLY A 364 5.53 7.81 -10.38
C GLY A 364 4.85 6.84 -9.43
N MET A 365 5.52 5.71 -9.15
CA MET A 365 5.10 4.75 -8.13
C MET A 365 4.99 5.44 -6.77
N ASP A 366 3.96 5.09 -6.00
CA ASP A 366 3.66 5.60 -4.65
C ASP A 366 3.61 7.15 -4.52
N ALA A 367 3.51 7.90 -5.64
CA ALA A 367 3.58 9.36 -5.68
C ALA A 367 2.67 10.07 -4.68
N PHE A 368 1.41 9.64 -4.56
CA PHE A 368 0.42 10.19 -3.63
C PHE A 368 -0.01 9.15 -2.58
N ALA A 369 0.79 8.10 -2.38
CA ALA A 369 0.45 7.05 -1.44
C ALA A 369 0.30 7.61 -0.01
N LYS A 370 -0.80 7.26 0.65
CA LYS A 370 -1.16 7.65 2.02
C LYS A 370 -1.36 9.15 2.23
N CYS A 371 -1.53 9.94 1.15
CA CYS A 371 -2.05 11.30 1.25
C CYS A 371 -3.57 11.27 1.53
N GLU A 372 -3.93 10.90 2.76
CA GLU A 372 -5.30 10.54 3.15
C GLU A 372 -6.32 11.68 3.00
N LYS A 373 -5.87 12.93 2.89
CA LYS A 373 -6.71 14.13 2.76
C LYS A 373 -7.02 14.54 1.32
N ILE A 374 -6.43 13.89 0.31
CA ILE A 374 -6.73 14.17 -1.11
C ILE A 374 -8.21 13.90 -1.37
N GLN A 375 -8.92 14.91 -1.84
CA GLN A 375 -10.35 14.89 -2.18
C GLN A 375 -10.56 14.87 -3.68
N THR A 376 -9.72 15.61 -4.43
CA THR A 376 -9.81 15.72 -5.88
C THR A 376 -8.44 15.53 -6.52
N VAL A 377 -8.43 14.90 -7.69
CA VAL A 377 -7.26 14.71 -8.54
C VAL A 377 -7.68 15.09 -9.96
N SER A 378 -6.93 16.02 -10.56
CA SER A 378 -7.10 16.44 -11.95
C SER A 378 -5.91 15.95 -12.77
N LEU A 379 -6.18 15.02 -13.71
CA LEU A 379 -5.18 14.43 -14.59
C LEU A 379 -5.33 14.98 -16.02
N PRO A 380 -4.25 15.35 -16.71
CA PRO A 380 -4.29 15.83 -18.09
C PRO A 380 -4.30 14.66 -19.08
N ASP A 381 -4.76 14.91 -20.31
CA ASP A 381 -4.78 13.91 -21.40
C ASP A 381 -3.38 13.47 -21.85
N THR A 382 -2.33 14.17 -21.41
CA THR A 382 -0.94 13.81 -21.72
C THR A 382 -0.44 12.60 -20.93
N ILE A 383 -1.17 12.13 -19.91
CA ILE A 383 -0.76 10.97 -19.11
C ILE A 383 -0.92 9.69 -19.93
N GLU A 384 0.20 8.98 -20.09
CA GLU A 384 0.29 7.70 -20.79
C GLU A 384 0.31 6.52 -19.80
N ALA A 385 0.83 6.71 -18.58
CA ALA A 385 0.86 5.68 -17.56
C ALA A 385 0.86 6.24 -16.12
N ILE A 386 0.41 5.40 -15.17
CA ILE A 386 0.36 5.70 -13.74
C ILE A 386 0.98 4.52 -12.98
N GLY A 387 2.04 4.79 -12.22
CA GLY A 387 2.82 3.77 -11.50
C GLY A 387 2.05 3.07 -10.37
N ASP A 388 2.57 1.93 -9.95
CA ASP A 388 1.99 1.12 -8.87
C ASP A 388 1.80 1.94 -7.59
N GLY A 389 0.66 1.74 -6.94
CA GLY A 389 0.37 2.36 -5.64
C GLY A 389 0.27 3.89 -5.65
N ALA A 390 0.27 4.55 -6.82
CA ALA A 390 0.36 6.02 -6.90
C ALA A 390 -0.72 6.74 -6.08
N PHE A 391 -1.92 6.18 -5.92
CA PHE A 391 -2.98 6.73 -5.06
C PHE A 391 -3.35 5.83 -3.88
N ARG A 392 -2.55 4.81 -3.55
CA ARG A 392 -2.83 3.86 -2.47
C ARG A 392 -3.10 4.58 -1.15
N GLY A 393 -4.23 4.32 -0.51
CA GLY A 393 -4.59 4.90 0.78
C GLY A 393 -5.00 6.38 0.72
N CYS A 394 -5.39 6.91 -0.44
CA CYS A 394 -6.04 8.22 -0.56
C CYS A 394 -7.48 8.15 -0.02
N LYS A 395 -7.64 7.98 1.30
CA LYS A 395 -8.92 7.66 1.97
C LYS A 395 -10.02 8.71 1.83
N SER A 396 -9.71 9.94 1.41
CA SER A 396 -10.71 10.99 1.14
C SER A 396 -11.08 11.13 -0.35
N LEU A 397 -10.37 10.43 -1.24
CA LEU A 397 -10.63 10.49 -2.68
C LEU A 397 -11.92 9.73 -2.97
N ARG A 398 -12.86 10.40 -3.65
CA ARG A 398 -14.21 9.86 -3.92
C ARG A 398 -14.41 9.45 -5.36
N THR A 399 -13.77 10.15 -6.27
CA THR A 399 -13.88 9.92 -7.70
C THR A 399 -12.57 10.30 -8.39
N ILE A 400 -12.26 9.59 -9.47
CA ILE A 400 -11.14 9.95 -10.35
C ILE A 400 -11.47 9.56 -11.79
N THR A 401 -11.00 10.37 -12.72
CA THR A 401 -11.05 10.09 -14.16
C THR A 401 -9.66 9.75 -14.65
N ILE A 402 -9.51 8.57 -15.25
CA ILE A 402 -8.28 8.09 -15.84
C ILE A 402 -8.22 8.57 -17.31
N PRO A 403 -7.13 9.23 -17.76
CA PRO A 403 -7.01 9.74 -19.13
C PRO A 403 -6.88 8.65 -20.19
N GLU A 404 -7.34 8.92 -21.42
CA GLU A 404 -7.34 8.00 -22.58
C GLU A 404 -5.96 7.44 -22.97
N GLY A 405 -4.86 8.10 -22.58
CA GLY A 405 -3.51 7.59 -22.81
C GLY A 405 -3.18 6.34 -21.98
N VAL A 406 -3.87 6.12 -20.85
CA VAL A 406 -3.58 5.02 -19.91
C VAL A 406 -4.15 3.71 -20.41
N THR A 407 -3.29 2.69 -20.56
CA THR A 407 -3.69 1.37 -21.06
C THR A 407 -3.84 0.29 -19.98
N SER A 408 -3.42 0.57 -18.75
CA SER A 408 -3.49 -0.39 -17.64
C SER A 408 -3.70 0.30 -16.30
N ILE A 409 -4.48 -0.35 -15.44
CA ILE A 409 -4.56 -0.01 -14.02
C ILE A 409 -3.53 -0.85 -13.28
N SER A 410 -2.52 -0.18 -12.75
CA SER A 410 -1.32 -0.76 -12.16
C SER A 410 -1.58 -1.34 -10.75
N SER A 411 -0.60 -2.07 -10.23
CA SER A 411 -0.77 -2.83 -8.99
C SER A 411 -1.01 -1.88 -7.82
N ASN A 412 -1.99 -2.18 -6.97
CA ASN A 412 -2.37 -1.38 -5.80
C ASN A 412 -2.72 0.08 -6.10
N LEU A 413 -3.00 0.47 -7.36
CA LEU A 413 -3.11 1.88 -7.75
C LEU A 413 -4.05 2.68 -6.83
N PHE A 414 -5.20 2.10 -6.50
CA PHE A 414 -6.21 2.67 -5.59
C PHE A 414 -6.43 1.83 -4.33
N ALA A 415 -5.54 0.89 -4.00
CA ALA A 415 -5.72 0.05 -2.82
C ALA A 415 -5.91 0.89 -1.54
N ASP A 416 -6.83 0.47 -0.67
CA ASP A 416 -7.22 1.16 0.57
C ASP A 416 -7.77 2.59 0.39
N CYS A 417 -8.21 2.97 -0.81
CA CYS A 417 -8.99 4.19 -1.04
C CYS A 417 -10.44 4.00 -0.55
N THR A 418 -10.64 3.95 0.75
CA THR A 418 -11.91 3.51 1.37
C THR A 418 -13.13 4.39 1.05
N SER A 419 -12.95 5.66 0.65
CA SER A 419 -14.04 6.55 0.21
C SER A 419 -14.26 6.59 -1.31
N LEU A 420 -13.43 5.87 -2.10
CA LEU A 420 -13.52 5.88 -3.55
C LEU A 420 -14.82 5.20 -3.96
N ALA A 421 -15.74 5.97 -4.53
CA ALA A 421 -17.08 5.53 -4.87
C ALA A 421 -17.23 5.21 -6.35
N CYS A 422 -16.52 5.94 -7.22
CA CYS A 422 -16.54 5.69 -8.65
C CYS A 422 -15.19 5.96 -9.30
N VAL A 423 -14.82 5.13 -10.27
CA VAL A 423 -13.62 5.31 -11.10
C VAL A 423 -14.04 5.35 -12.56
N PHE A 424 -13.67 6.44 -13.25
CA PHE A 424 -13.96 6.59 -14.67
C PHE A 424 -12.77 6.14 -15.50
N LEU A 425 -12.95 5.08 -16.27
CA LEU A 425 -11.93 4.43 -17.08
C LEU A 425 -12.16 4.63 -18.58
N PRO A 426 -11.10 4.89 -19.36
CA PRO A 426 -11.18 4.99 -20.81
C PRO A 426 -11.21 3.61 -21.48
N ASP A 427 -11.57 3.58 -22.77
CA ASP A 427 -11.60 2.36 -23.60
C ASP A 427 -10.22 1.79 -23.92
N SER A 428 -9.17 2.57 -23.68
CA SER A 428 -7.77 2.18 -23.85
C SER A 428 -7.31 1.15 -22.82
N VAL A 429 -8.00 1.02 -21.68
CA VAL A 429 -7.59 0.11 -20.61
C VAL A 429 -7.83 -1.34 -20.98
N VAL A 430 -6.76 -2.13 -21.02
CA VAL A 430 -6.77 -3.55 -21.39
C VAL A 430 -6.39 -4.48 -20.24
N ALA A 431 -5.87 -3.96 -19.13
CA ALA A 431 -5.42 -4.76 -17.99
C ALA A 431 -5.59 -4.06 -16.65
N PHE A 432 -6.06 -4.80 -15.63
CA PHE A 432 -5.93 -4.46 -14.22
C PHE A 432 -4.92 -5.41 -13.59
N SER A 433 -3.88 -4.86 -12.95
CA SER A 433 -2.82 -5.62 -12.26
C SER A 433 -3.05 -5.65 -10.76
N GLY A 434 -2.49 -6.67 -10.09
CA GLY A 434 -2.66 -7.04 -8.67
C GLY A 434 -3.25 -5.97 -7.72
N SER A 435 -4.34 -6.32 -7.05
CA SER A 435 -4.96 -5.52 -5.98
C SER A 435 -5.33 -4.06 -6.34
N ALA A 436 -5.51 -3.74 -7.63
CA ALA A 436 -5.81 -2.39 -8.14
C ALA A 436 -6.80 -1.56 -7.30
N PHE A 437 -7.91 -2.17 -6.87
CA PHE A 437 -8.97 -1.57 -6.05
C PHE A 437 -9.20 -2.31 -4.72
N SER A 438 -8.20 -3.08 -4.26
CA SER A 438 -8.32 -3.84 -3.00
C SER A 438 -8.61 -2.89 -1.83
N GLY A 439 -9.63 -3.18 -1.02
CA GLY A 439 -10.01 -2.36 0.13
C GLY A 439 -10.73 -1.05 -0.23
N CYS A 440 -11.15 -0.84 -1.48
CA CYS A 440 -12.03 0.27 -1.86
C CYS A 440 -13.47 0.02 -1.38
N GLU A 441 -13.70 0.08 -0.06
CA GLU A 441 -14.95 -0.33 0.59
C GLU A 441 -16.21 0.41 0.08
N SER A 442 -16.06 1.65 -0.39
CA SER A 442 -17.16 2.47 -0.92
C SER A 442 -17.37 2.34 -2.44
N LEU A 443 -16.57 1.53 -3.15
CA LEU A 443 -16.61 1.47 -4.61
C LEU A 443 -17.92 0.84 -5.09
N VAL A 444 -18.66 1.57 -5.90
CA VAL A 444 -19.93 1.14 -6.51
C VAL A 444 -19.81 1.03 -8.02
N CYS A 445 -19.05 1.94 -8.66
CA CYS A 445 -18.88 1.92 -10.11
C CYS A 445 -17.43 2.00 -10.58
N VAL A 446 -17.13 1.17 -11.58
CA VAL A 446 -16.02 1.35 -12.51
C VAL A 446 -16.68 1.40 -13.89
N THR A 447 -16.56 2.53 -14.58
CA THR A 447 -17.32 2.77 -15.83
C THR A 447 -16.64 3.82 -16.70
N LYS A 448 -17.15 4.05 -17.91
CA LYS A 448 -16.66 5.14 -18.77
C LYS A 448 -17.06 6.52 -18.23
N PRO A 449 -16.34 7.59 -18.59
CA PRO A 449 -16.77 8.95 -18.30
C PRO A 449 -18.18 9.23 -18.86
N ASP A 450 -19.18 9.37 -17.98
CA ASP A 450 -20.52 9.86 -18.30
C ASP A 450 -20.76 11.16 -17.53
N ASN A 451 -21.08 12.23 -18.27
CA ASN A 451 -21.27 13.56 -17.69
C ASN A 451 -22.37 13.61 -16.62
N ASN A 452 -23.41 12.78 -16.71
CA ASN A 452 -24.48 12.72 -15.70
C ASN A 452 -23.99 12.08 -14.39
N ILE A 453 -23.17 11.03 -14.48
CA ILE A 453 -22.58 10.34 -13.32
C ILE A 453 -21.48 11.22 -12.69
N LEU A 454 -20.64 11.84 -13.53
CA LEU A 454 -19.63 12.82 -13.13
C LEU A 454 -20.27 14.01 -12.39
N GLU A 455 -21.37 14.56 -12.92
CA GLU A 455 -22.09 15.67 -12.29
C GLU A 455 -22.75 15.25 -10.95
N TYR A 456 -23.29 14.04 -10.86
CA TYR A 456 -23.86 13.49 -9.61
C TYR A 456 -22.82 13.38 -8.49
N TYR A 457 -21.68 12.75 -8.75
CA TYR A 457 -20.65 12.52 -7.73
C TYR A 457 -19.83 13.77 -7.41
N SER A 458 -19.55 14.63 -8.41
CA SER A 458 -18.86 15.91 -8.17
C SER A 458 -19.64 16.86 -7.27
N LYS A 459 -20.98 16.86 -7.35
CA LYS A 459 -21.85 17.61 -6.43
C LYS A 459 -21.78 17.08 -4.99
N ARG A 460 -21.60 15.76 -4.81
CA ARG A 460 -21.49 15.12 -3.50
C ARG A 460 -20.13 15.35 -2.82
N ASN A 461 -19.08 15.64 -3.60
CA ASN A 461 -17.74 15.99 -3.09
C ASN A 461 -17.68 17.35 -2.39
N LYS A 462 -18.64 18.26 -2.63
CA LYS A 462 -18.76 19.50 -1.85
C LYS A 462 -19.33 19.17 -0.47
N ALA A 463 -18.59 19.48 0.59
CA ALA A 463 -18.85 19.12 2.00
C ALA A 463 -20.28 19.38 2.53
N ALA A 464 -21.10 20.19 1.85
CA ALA A 464 -22.49 20.51 2.19
C ALA A 464 -23.55 19.55 1.58
N ALA A 465 -23.21 18.72 0.58
CA ALA A 465 -24.18 17.84 -0.08
C ALA A 465 -24.51 16.56 0.72
N ARG A 466 -23.90 16.37 1.89
CA ARG A 466 -24.04 15.19 2.76
C ARG A 466 -25.47 14.91 3.26
N PHE A 467 -26.41 15.84 3.10
CA PHE A 467 -27.77 15.74 3.67
C PHE A 467 -28.93 15.94 2.67
N ALA A 468 -28.69 16.16 1.37
CA ALA A 468 -29.77 16.58 0.44
C ALA A 468 -30.04 15.67 -0.78
N LEU A 469 -29.24 14.64 -1.05
CA LEU A 469 -29.53 13.68 -2.13
C LEU A 469 -30.27 12.46 -1.58
N ALA A 470 -31.50 12.68 -1.11
CA ALA A 470 -32.49 11.66 -0.76
C ALA A 470 -33.43 11.36 -1.95
N LYS A 471 -32.87 11.29 -3.16
CA LYS A 471 -33.54 10.74 -4.34
C LYS A 471 -32.73 9.53 -4.77
N SER A 472 -33.44 8.42 -5.00
CA SER A 472 -32.95 7.08 -5.37
C SER A 472 -31.56 7.14 -6.01
N GLU A 473 -30.57 6.53 -5.36
CA GLU A 473 -29.25 6.36 -5.97
C GLU A 473 -29.47 5.64 -7.31
N PRO A 474 -28.94 6.16 -8.43
CA PRO A 474 -29.03 5.43 -9.69
C PRO A 474 -28.44 4.03 -9.43
N GLU A 475 -29.12 2.98 -9.89
CA GLU A 475 -28.52 1.65 -9.93
C GLU A 475 -27.28 1.75 -10.81
N LEU A 476 -26.12 1.75 -10.17
CA LEU A 476 -24.84 1.89 -10.84
C LEU A 476 -24.25 0.51 -10.93
N THR A 477 -24.17 0.00 -12.16
CA THR A 477 -23.48 -1.23 -12.48
C THR A 477 -22.02 -0.93 -12.79
N ALA A 478 -21.10 -1.68 -12.18
CA ALA A 478 -19.71 -1.64 -12.58
C ALA A 478 -19.56 -2.33 -13.95
N THR A 479 -19.34 -1.52 -14.97
CA THR A 479 -19.12 -1.95 -16.35
C THR A 479 -17.66 -1.75 -16.69
N LEU A 480 -16.89 -2.84 -16.67
CA LEU A 480 -15.47 -2.78 -16.96
C LEU A 480 -15.20 -2.43 -18.44
N PRO A 481 -14.02 -1.87 -18.78
CA PRO A 481 -13.68 -1.52 -20.16
C PRO A 481 -13.83 -2.70 -21.12
N ALA A 482 -14.44 -2.50 -22.28
CA ALA A 482 -14.78 -3.59 -23.21
C ALA A 482 -13.55 -4.33 -23.76
N LYS A 483 -12.38 -3.69 -23.78
CA LYS A 483 -11.10 -4.27 -24.23
C LYS A 483 -10.28 -4.90 -23.09
N LEU A 484 -10.81 -4.94 -21.87
CA LEU A 484 -10.13 -5.55 -20.74
C LEU A 484 -9.96 -7.06 -20.98
N THR A 485 -8.72 -7.53 -20.86
CA THR A 485 -8.34 -8.94 -21.04
C THR A 485 -7.71 -9.54 -19.78
N ILE A 486 -7.14 -8.70 -18.92
CA ILE A 486 -6.48 -9.10 -17.69
C ILE A 486 -7.22 -8.48 -16.51
N LEU A 487 -7.73 -9.32 -15.62
CA LEU A 487 -8.32 -8.95 -14.35
C LEU A 487 -7.61 -9.73 -13.24
N ASP A 488 -6.54 -9.13 -12.72
CA ASP A 488 -5.55 -9.81 -11.89
C ASP A 488 -5.98 -10.04 -10.43
N GLU A 489 -5.14 -10.77 -9.69
CA GLU A 489 -5.43 -11.21 -8.33
C GLU A 489 -5.90 -10.06 -7.42
N SER A 490 -6.93 -10.34 -6.62
CA SER A 490 -7.48 -9.39 -5.64
C SER A 490 -7.89 -8.01 -6.18
N ALA A 491 -8.08 -7.83 -7.50
CA ALA A 491 -8.32 -6.52 -8.09
C ALA A 491 -9.49 -5.75 -7.45
N PHE A 492 -10.54 -6.45 -7.01
CA PHE A 492 -11.71 -5.88 -6.32
C PHE A 492 -11.89 -6.41 -4.89
N LYS A 493 -10.87 -7.05 -4.30
CA LYS A 493 -10.95 -7.64 -2.96
C LYS A 493 -11.42 -6.60 -1.94
N GLY A 494 -12.46 -6.91 -1.17
CA GLY A 494 -13.00 -6.02 -0.13
C GLY A 494 -13.74 -4.78 -0.67
N CYS A 495 -14.16 -4.76 -1.94
CA CYS A 495 -15.06 -3.74 -2.47
C CYS A 495 -16.50 -3.97 -1.95
N LYS A 496 -16.71 -3.71 -0.66
CA LYS A 496 -17.94 -4.04 0.09
C LYS A 496 -19.22 -3.35 -0.43
N SER A 497 -19.10 -2.30 -1.23
CA SER A 497 -20.25 -1.57 -1.79
C SER A 497 -20.60 -1.95 -3.22
N LEU A 498 -19.82 -2.84 -3.86
CA LEU A 498 -20.05 -3.30 -5.22
C LEU A 498 -21.28 -4.20 -5.24
N THR A 499 -22.27 -3.90 -6.10
CA THR A 499 -23.55 -4.62 -6.13
C THR A 499 -23.70 -5.52 -7.35
N THR A 500 -23.28 -5.04 -8.52
CA THR A 500 -23.36 -5.74 -9.79
C THR A 500 -22.08 -5.51 -10.59
N VAL A 501 -21.58 -6.56 -11.25
CA VAL A 501 -20.38 -6.50 -12.09
C VAL A 501 -20.64 -7.19 -13.42
N ILE A 502 -20.29 -6.51 -14.50
CA ILE A 502 -20.26 -7.09 -15.84
C ILE A 502 -18.80 -7.28 -16.26
N ILE A 503 -18.37 -8.54 -16.35
CA ILE A 503 -17.04 -8.90 -16.83
C ILE A 503 -17.05 -8.89 -18.36
N PRO A 504 -16.08 -8.23 -19.02
CA PRO A 504 -16.06 -8.09 -20.47
C PRO A 504 -15.53 -9.35 -21.16
N GLU A 505 -15.99 -9.59 -22.39
CA GLU A 505 -15.68 -10.77 -23.24
C GLU A 505 -14.20 -11.12 -23.39
N GLY A 506 -13.30 -10.13 -23.24
CA GLY A 506 -11.86 -10.34 -23.35
C GLY A 506 -11.24 -11.10 -22.17
N VAL A 507 -11.92 -11.18 -21.03
CA VAL A 507 -11.43 -11.86 -19.82
C VAL A 507 -11.69 -13.37 -19.93
N THR A 508 -10.65 -14.18 -19.76
CA THR A 508 -10.72 -15.65 -19.91
C THR A 508 -10.55 -16.42 -18.59
N ARG A 509 -10.29 -15.72 -17.48
CA ARG A 509 -10.02 -16.32 -16.17
C ARG A 509 -10.44 -15.38 -15.06
N ILE A 510 -11.13 -15.92 -14.06
CA ILE A 510 -11.42 -15.23 -12.80
C ILE A 510 -10.28 -15.58 -11.84
N GLN A 511 -9.38 -14.63 -11.60
CA GLN A 511 -8.16 -14.86 -10.82
C GLN A 511 -8.41 -14.90 -9.31
N ALA A 512 -7.38 -15.33 -8.57
CA ALA A 512 -7.47 -15.58 -7.15
C ALA A 512 -7.94 -14.34 -6.37
N SER A 513 -8.90 -14.54 -5.47
CA SER A 513 -9.46 -13.51 -4.57
C SER A 513 -10.02 -12.25 -5.24
N VAL A 514 -10.25 -12.25 -6.56
CA VAL A 514 -10.57 -11.02 -7.31
C VAL A 514 -11.78 -10.26 -6.75
N PHE A 515 -12.84 -10.94 -6.32
CA PHE A 515 -14.02 -10.36 -5.67
C PHE A 515 -14.18 -10.82 -4.21
N ALA A 516 -13.12 -11.33 -3.58
CA ALA A 516 -13.19 -11.79 -2.19
C ALA A 516 -13.63 -10.64 -1.25
N GLY A 517 -14.65 -10.85 -0.43
CA GLY A 517 -15.17 -9.85 0.51
C GLY A 517 -16.01 -8.75 -0.13
N CYS A 518 -16.48 -8.92 -1.38
CA CYS A 518 -17.49 -8.04 -1.98
C CYS A 518 -18.89 -8.32 -1.37
N GLU A 519 -19.08 -7.94 -0.10
CA GLU A 519 -20.24 -8.33 0.73
C GLU A 519 -21.62 -8.01 0.12
N LYS A 520 -21.73 -6.93 -0.68
CA LYS A 520 -22.96 -6.50 -1.36
C LYS A 520 -23.11 -6.99 -2.80
N LEU A 521 -22.15 -7.74 -3.34
CA LEU A 521 -22.22 -8.24 -4.71
C LEU A 521 -23.38 -9.24 -4.80
N ALA A 522 -24.47 -8.82 -5.45
CA ALA A 522 -25.72 -9.57 -5.53
C ALA A 522 -25.84 -10.34 -6.85
N SER A 523 -25.25 -9.81 -7.93
CA SER A 523 -25.18 -10.46 -9.24
C SER A 523 -23.83 -10.23 -9.92
N ILE A 524 -23.43 -11.20 -10.74
CA ILE A 524 -22.26 -11.09 -11.60
C ILE A 524 -22.54 -11.70 -12.97
N SER A 525 -22.18 -10.97 -14.03
CA SER A 525 -22.23 -11.46 -15.40
C SER A 525 -20.82 -11.83 -15.85
N MET A 526 -20.64 -13.12 -16.18
CA MET A 526 -19.38 -13.68 -16.67
C MET A 526 -19.52 -14.07 -18.15
N PRO A 527 -18.52 -13.79 -18.99
CA PRO A 527 -18.58 -14.17 -20.41
C PRO A 527 -18.29 -15.66 -20.63
N ASP A 528 -18.75 -16.20 -21.77
CA ASP A 528 -18.54 -17.60 -22.18
C ASP A 528 -17.06 -17.98 -22.41
N GLY A 529 -16.17 -16.99 -22.45
CA GLY A 529 -14.72 -17.15 -22.60
C GLY A 529 -13.99 -17.62 -21.34
N ILE A 530 -14.63 -17.60 -20.17
CA ILE A 530 -14.01 -17.99 -18.90
C ILE A 530 -13.74 -19.50 -18.86
N THR A 531 -12.50 -19.88 -18.52
CA THR A 531 -12.05 -21.27 -18.43
C THR A 531 -11.68 -21.71 -17.01
N TYR A 532 -11.40 -20.76 -16.12
CA TYR A 532 -10.99 -21.02 -14.74
C TYR A 532 -11.63 -20.03 -13.77
N ILE A 533 -12.10 -20.54 -12.64
CA ILE A 533 -12.43 -19.76 -11.43
C ILE A 533 -11.46 -20.17 -10.34
N ASP A 534 -10.57 -19.26 -9.94
CA ASP A 534 -9.46 -19.54 -9.03
C ASP A 534 -9.84 -19.48 -7.55
N GLU A 535 -8.82 -19.76 -6.71
CA GLU A 535 -8.93 -19.76 -5.26
C GLU A 535 -9.51 -18.45 -4.71
N ASN A 536 -10.47 -18.57 -3.80
CA ASN A 536 -11.13 -17.45 -3.11
C ASN A 536 -11.81 -16.42 -4.03
N ALA A 537 -12.01 -16.69 -5.32
CA ALA A 537 -12.50 -15.71 -6.30
C ALA A 537 -13.70 -14.86 -5.84
N PHE A 538 -14.67 -15.50 -5.18
CA PHE A 538 -15.90 -14.91 -4.63
C PHE A 538 -16.06 -15.16 -3.12
N ASN A 539 -14.99 -15.52 -2.41
CA ASN A 539 -15.04 -15.80 -0.97
C ASN A 539 -15.70 -14.64 -0.21
N GLY A 540 -16.74 -14.91 0.59
CA GLY A 540 -17.44 -13.90 1.37
C GLY A 540 -18.29 -12.91 0.56
N CYS A 541 -18.69 -13.24 -0.68
CA CYS A 541 -19.74 -12.52 -1.40
C CYS A 541 -21.12 -12.81 -0.80
N THR A 542 -21.37 -12.30 0.40
CA THR A 542 -22.52 -12.71 1.23
C THR A 542 -23.89 -12.40 0.64
N SER A 543 -23.99 -11.47 -0.32
CA SER A 543 -25.26 -11.11 -0.99
C SER A 543 -25.49 -11.84 -2.32
N LEU A 544 -24.52 -12.61 -2.83
CA LEU A 544 -24.64 -13.29 -4.11
C LEU A 544 -25.74 -14.35 -4.01
N THR A 545 -26.78 -14.25 -4.85
CA THR A 545 -28.00 -15.09 -4.72
C THR A 545 -28.02 -16.29 -5.66
N SER A 546 -27.46 -16.14 -6.85
CA SER A 546 -27.23 -17.21 -7.82
C SER A 546 -25.89 -17.00 -8.52
N VAL A 547 -25.35 -18.08 -9.07
CA VAL A 547 -24.21 -18.00 -9.98
C VAL A 547 -24.40 -18.94 -11.15
N ASP A 548 -24.30 -18.39 -12.36
CA ASP A 548 -24.24 -19.16 -13.60
C ASP A 548 -22.76 -19.29 -14.00
N VAL A 549 -22.21 -20.49 -13.80
CA VAL A 549 -20.80 -20.76 -14.13
C VAL A 549 -20.68 -21.03 -15.64
N PRO A 550 -19.83 -20.28 -16.38
CA PRO A 550 -19.76 -20.39 -17.84
C PRO A 550 -19.43 -21.79 -18.37
N GLU A 551 -19.97 -22.13 -19.54
CA GLU A 551 -19.92 -23.49 -20.13
C GLU A 551 -18.51 -24.09 -20.32
N LYS A 552 -17.47 -23.25 -20.41
CA LYS A 552 -16.07 -23.68 -20.61
C LYS A 552 -15.27 -23.81 -19.33
N VAL A 553 -15.86 -23.52 -18.16
CA VAL A 553 -15.14 -23.62 -16.90
C VAL A 553 -14.86 -25.08 -16.57
N GLU A 554 -13.57 -25.43 -16.48
CA GLU A 554 -13.12 -26.79 -16.17
C GLU A 554 -12.93 -27.01 -14.67
N PHE A 555 -12.78 -25.94 -13.90
CA PHE A 555 -12.28 -25.97 -12.53
C PHE A 555 -12.87 -24.87 -11.65
N ILE A 556 -13.36 -25.25 -10.46
CA ILE A 556 -13.70 -24.34 -9.36
C ILE A 556 -12.63 -24.47 -8.27
N GLY A 557 -11.89 -23.38 -8.03
CA GLY A 557 -10.77 -23.33 -7.11
C GLY A 557 -11.12 -23.43 -5.64
N LYS A 558 -10.07 -23.54 -4.81
CA LYS A 558 -10.22 -23.66 -3.36
C LYS A 558 -10.98 -22.47 -2.80
N HIS A 559 -11.99 -22.71 -1.96
CA HIS A 559 -12.76 -21.65 -1.31
C HIS A 559 -13.39 -20.62 -2.28
N ALA A 560 -13.56 -20.97 -3.57
CA ALA A 560 -13.95 -20.02 -4.61
C ALA A 560 -15.26 -19.28 -4.30
N PHE A 561 -16.27 -19.97 -3.77
CA PHE A 561 -17.55 -19.41 -3.33
C PHE A 561 -17.77 -19.60 -1.82
N GLU A 562 -16.70 -19.78 -1.05
CA GLU A 562 -16.86 -19.99 0.40
C GLU A 562 -17.54 -18.78 1.06
N ASN A 563 -18.45 -19.03 2.00
CA ASN A 563 -19.24 -18.04 2.72
C ASN A 563 -20.10 -17.12 1.81
N CYS A 564 -20.50 -17.58 0.62
CA CYS A 564 -21.57 -16.96 -0.15
C CYS A 564 -22.93 -17.30 0.48
N THR A 565 -23.21 -16.73 1.65
CA THR A 565 -24.31 -17.15 2.53
C THR A 565 -25.72 -16.97 1.95
N SER A 566 -25.89 -16.09 0.96
CA SER A 566 -27.17 -15.91 0.25
C SER A 566 -27.30 -16.73 -1.03
N LEU A 567 -26.28 -17.52 -1.40
CA LEU A 567 -26.29 -18.30 -2.63
C LEU A 567 -27.31 -19.43 -2.54
N GLN A 568 -28.39 -19.34 -3.31
CA GLN A 568 -29.51 -20.28 -3.31
C GLN A 568 -29.36 -21.36 -4.38
N SER A 569 -28.71 -21.01 -5.49
CA SER A 569 -28.47 -21.90 -6.63
C SER A 569 -27.11 -21.62 -7.26
N ALA A 570 -26.50 -22.66 -7.83
CA ALA A 570 -25.31 -22.56 -8.67
C ALA A 570 -25.49 -23.49 -9.88
N ALA A 571 -25.53 -22.92 -11.08
CA ALA A 571 -25.57 -23.70 -12.32
C ALA A 571 -24.13 -24.09 -12.69
N LEU A 572 -23.86 -25.40 -12.73
CA LEU A 572 -22.53 -25.96 -13.01
C LEU A 572 -22.46 -26.48 -14.46
N PRO A 573 -21.41 -26.15 -15.23
CA PRO A 573 -21.33 -26.47 -16.65
C PRO A 573 -20.89 -27.91 -16.90
N GLN A 574 -21.23 -28.45 -18.07
CA GLN A 574 -20.87 -29.83 -18.45
C GLN A 574 -19.38 -30.03 -18.73
N ALA A 575 -18.59 -28.95 -18.80
CA ALA A 575 -17.13 -29.04 -18.90
C ALA A 575 -16.44 -29.15 -17.52
N LEU A 576 -17.16 -28.94 -16.42
CA LEU A 576 -16.57 -28.89 -15.08
C LEU A 576 -15.98 -30.26 -14.70
N THR A 577 -14.69 -30.31 -14.39
CA THR A 577 -13.99 -31.56 -14.02
C THR A 577 -13.78 -31.70 -12.52
N SER A 578 -13.68 -30.58 -11.79
CA SER A 578 -13.37 -30.60 -10.37
C SER A 578 -13.87 -29.39 -9.60
N ILE A 579 -14.30 -29.65 -8.37
CA ILE A 579 -14.66 -28.66 -7.35
C ILE A 579 -13.67 -28.86 -6.20
N MET A 580 -12.82 -27.87 -5.93
CA MET A 580 -11.75 -28.04 -4.95
C MET A 580 -12.19 -27.81 -3.51
N GLU A 581 -11.23 -28.00 -2.60
CA GLU A 581 -11.38 -27.82 -1.16
C GLU A 581 -12.16 -26.55 -0.80
N GLY A 582 -13.25 -26.70 -0.05
CA GLY A 582 -14.07 -25.57 0.40
C GLY A 582 -14.81 -24.80 -0.71
N GLY A 583 -14.90 -25.29 -1.95
CA GLY A 583 -15.41 -24.55 -3.10
C GLY A 583 -16.74 -23.81 -2.89
N PHE A 584 -17.69 -24.39 -2.17
CA PHE A 584 -18.98 -23.82 -1.76
C PHE A 584 -19.21 -23.90 -0.24
N SER A 585 -18.14 -24.03 0.56
CA SER A 585 -18.23 -24.10 2.03
C SER A 585 -18.99 -22.90 2.60
N GLY A 586 -19.91 -23.12 3.52
CA GLY A 586 -20.69 -22.04 4.16
C GLY A 586 -21.73 -21.37 3.26
N CYS A 587 -22.05 -21.92 2.08
CA CYS A 587 -23.20 -21.48 1.28
C CYS A 587 -24.53 -21.89 1.94
N SER A 588 -24.86 -21.23 3.05
CA SER A 588 -25.92 -21.66 3.97
C SER A 588 -27.34 -21.58 3.41
N ALA A 589 -27.56 -20.85 2.32
CA ALA A 589 -28.83 -20.78 1.60
C ALA A 589 -28.97 -21.78 0.43
N LEU A 590 -27.91 -22.51 0.07
CA LEU A 590 -27.91 -23.43 -1.07
C LEU A 590 -28.80 -24.64 -0.74
N LYS A 591 -29.92 -24.78 -1.44
CA LYS A 591 -30.92 -25.83 -1.14
C LYS A 591 -30.66 -27.14 -1.83
N SER A 592 -30.16 -27.06 -3.07
CA SER A 592 -29.89 -28.22 -3.90
C SER A 592 -28.75 -27.95 -4.84
N ILE A 593 -27.98 -28.98 -5.17
CA ILE A 593 -26.91 -28.89 -6.16
C ILE A 593 -26.93 -30.10 -7.08
N THR A 594 -26.75 -29.85 -8.38
CA THR A 594 -26.59 -30.89 -9.40
C THR A 594 -25.17 -30.83 -9.93
N ILE A 595 -24.40 -31.88 -9.68
CA ILE A 595 -23.01 -32.02 -10.09
C ILE A 595 -22.97 -32.85 -11.39
N PRO A 596 -22.44 -32.29 -12.50
CA PRO A 596 -22.50 -32.93 -13.81
C PRO A 596 -21.61 -34.18 -13.91
N GLU A 597 -21.88 -35.02 -14.91
CA GLU A 597 -21.17 -36.30 -15.11
C GLU A 597 -19.66 -36.10 -15.41
N SER A 598 -19.28 -34.93 -15.88
CA SER A 598 -17.89 -34.54 -16.14
C SER A 598 -17.04 -34.41 -14.87
N VAL A 599 -17.65 -34.20 -13.70
CA VAL A 599 -16.90 -33.97 -12.45
C VAL A 599 -16.32 -35.28 -11.95
N VAL A 600 -14.99 -35.33 -11.85
CA VAL A 600 -14.24 -36.50 -11.39
C VAL A 600 -13.72 -36.35 -9.96
N LEU A 601 -13.64 -35.12 -9.45
CA LEU A 601 -13.07 -34.83 -8.13
C LEU A 601 -13.85 -33.74 -7.40
N ILE A 602 -14.22 -34.03 -6.17
CA ILE A 602 -14.77 -33.09 -5.19
C ILE A 602 -13.81 -33.05 -4.00
N GLY A 603 -13.29 -31.87 -3.69
CA GLY A 603 -12.32 -31.64 -2.63
C GLY A 603 -12.92 -31.68 -1.23
N GLU A 604 -12.05 -31.74 -0.23
CA GLU A 604 -12.45 -31.75 1.19
C GLU A 604 -13.28 -30.51 1.54
N ASN A 605 -14.35 -30.68 2.33
CA ASN A 605 -15.21 -29.59 2.80
C ASN A 605 -15.89 -28.77 1.68
N ALA A 606 -15.95 -29.27 0.45
CA ALA A 606 -16.47 -28.53 -0.71
C ALA A 606 -17.88 -27.94 -0.49
N PHE A 607 -18.75 -28.64 0.23
CA PHE A 607 -20.11 -28.20 0.61
C PHE A 607 -20.31 -28.33 2.13
N CYS A 608 -19.26 -28.04 2.90
CA CYS A 608 -19.33 -28.01 4.36
C CYS A 608 -20.21 -26.84 4.84
N ASN A 609 -20.94 -27.00 5.95
CA ASN A 609 -21.81 -25.97 6.54
C ASN A 609 -22.84 -25.34 5.57
N CYS A 610 -23.32 -26.10 4.58
CA CYS A 610 -24.41 -25.69 3.70
C CYS A 610 -25.75 -25.97 4.39
N ALA A 611 -26.13 -25.12 5.35
CA ALA A 611 -27.24 -25.37 6.27
C ALA A 611 -28.57 -25.75 5.60
N ALA A 612 -28.92 -25.15 4.45
CA ALA A 612 -30.16 -25.42 3.73
C ALA A 612 -30.08 -26.60 2.73
N LEU A 613 -28.93 -27.25 2.58
CA LEU A 613 -28.70 -28.26 1.54
C LEU A 613 -29.50 -29.53 1.83
N ASP A 614 -30.55 -29.77 1.05
CA ASP A 614 -31.46 -30.90 1.22
C ASP A 614 -31.30 -31.94 0.11
N THR A 615 -30.87 -31.53 -1.09
CA THR A 615 -30.76 -32.44 -2.24
C THR A 615 -29.41 -32.31 -2.93
N VAL A 616 -28.69 -33.42 -3.06
CA VAL A 616 -27.41 -33.51 -3.78
C VAL A 616 -27.53 -34.55 -4.89
N THR A 617 -27.40 -34.12 -6.15
CA THR A 617 -27.39 -35.03 -7.31
C THR A 617 -26.00 -35.10 -7.89
N ILE A 618 -25.42 -36.30 -8.01
CA ILE A 618 -24.09 -36.50 -8.62
C ILE A 618 -24.21 -37.55 -9.72
N ALA A 619 -24.04 -37.11 -10.97
CA ALA A 619 -24.27 -37.98 -12.13
C ALA A 619 -23.13 -38.96 -12.39
N ASN A 620 -21.88 -38.61 -12.05
CA ASN A 620 -20.72 -39.44 -12.31
C ASN A 620 -20.57 -40.57 -11.27
N PRO A 621 -20.69 -41.85 -11.64
CA PRO A 621 -20.52 -42.96 -10.71
C PRO A 621 -19.07 -43.10 -10.19
N LEU A 622 -18.09 -42.52 -10.88
CA LEU A 622 -16.67 -42.59 -10.56
C LEU A 622 -16.14 -41.33 -9.89
N CYS A 623 -17.00 -40.37 -9.53
CA CYS A 623 -16.57 -39.14 -8.87
C CYS A 623 -15.88 -39.46 -7.54
N MET A 624 -14.65 -38.99 -7.39
CA MET A 624 -13.89 -39.12 -6.16
C MET A 624 -14.24 -37.98 -5.21
N ILE A 625 -14.76 -38.30 -4.03
CA ILE A 625 -15.00 -37.34 -2.96
C ILE A 625 -13.86 -37.44 -1.97
N SER A 626 -13.10 -36.36 -1.83
CA SER A 626 -12.02 -36.23 -0.86
C SER A 626 -12.58 -35.85 0.51
N GLY A 627 -11.95 -36.30 1.59
CA GLY A 627 -12.33 -35.97 2.97
C GLY A 627 -13.30 -36.98 3.61
N THR A 628 -14.02 -36.54 4.62
CA THR A 628 -15.00 -37.35 5.38
C THR A 628 -16.44 -36.89 5.06
N GLY A 629 -17.43 -37.28 5.88
CA GLY A 629 -18.78 -36.72 5.81
C GLY A 629 -18.81 -35.18 5.84
N ALA A 630 -17.77 -34.51 6.37
CA ALA A 630 -17.69 -33.04 6.37
C ALA A 630 -17.72 -32.40 4.96
N THR A 631 -17.35 -33.14 3.91
CA THR A 631 -17.39 -32.63 2.53
C THR A 631 -18.79 -32.21 2.08
N PHE A 632 -19.83 -32.91 2.55
CA PHE A 632 -21.23 -32.51 2.37
C PHE A 632 -21.94 -32.54 3.72
N CYS A 633 -22.11 -31.38 4.34
CA CYS A 633 -22.82 -31.31 5.61
C CYS A 633 -23.58 -30.00 5.80
N ASN A 634 -24.73 -30.08 6.46
CA ASN A 634 -25.49 -28.91 6.89
C ASN A 634 -24.78 -28.19 8.04
N SER A 635 -24.04 -28.94 8.86
CA SER A 635 -23.27 -28.42 10.00
C SER A 635 -22.06 -29.31 10.29
N TYR A 636 -20.94 -28.68 10.63
CA TYR A 636 -19.70 -29.30 11.09
C TYR A 636 -19.27 -28.72 12.44
N ASP A 637 -19.12 -29.58 13.44
CA ASP A 637 -18.57 -29.22 14.74
C ASP A 637 -17.09 -29.59 14.81
N ALA A 638 -16.23 -28.57 14.84
CA ALA A 638 -14.79 -28.73 14.88
C ALA A 638 -14.26 -29.28 16.22
N GLU A 639 -15.01 -29.15 17.32
CA GLU A 639 -14.58 -29.67 18.63
C GLU A 639 -14.78 -31.19 18.72
N THR A 640 -15.86 -31.68 18.10
CA THR A 640 -16.21 -33.10 18.11
C THR A 640 -15.83 -33.83 16.82
N GLU A 641 -15.35 -33.10 15.81
CA GLU A 641 -15.09 -33.57 14.44
C GLU A 641 -16.30 -34.29 13.82
N THR A 642 -17.51 -33.82 14.17
CA THR A 642 -18.76 -34.42 13.69
C THR A 642 -19.42 -33.57 12.60
N ALA A 643 -19.83 -34.24 11.52
CA ALA A 643 -20.56 -33.67 10.41
C ALA A 643 -21.98 -34.23 10.37
N THR A 644 -22.99 -33.38 10.18
CA THR A 644 -24.38 -33.80 10.04
C THR A 644 -24.94 -33.39 8.68
N PHE A 645 -25.57 -34.34 7.99
CA PHE A 645 -26.33 -34.10 6.77
C PHE A 645 -27.73 -34.71 6.92
N ASP A 646 -28.79 -33.93 6.71
CA ASP A 646 -30.19 -34.37 6.82
C ASP A 646 -30.91 -34.51 5.47
N GLY A 647 -30.24 -34.14 4.37
CA GLY A 647 -30.73 -34.26 3.01
C GLY A 647 -30.62 -35.65 2.40
N THR A 648 -30.84 -35.73 1.09
CA THR A 648 -30.78 -36.96 0.29
C THR A 648 -29.81 -36.82 -0.88
N PHE A 649 -28.95 -37.83 -1.05
CA PHE A 649 -28.14 -38.03 -2.24
C PHE A 649 -28.91 -38.79 -3.32
N TYR A 650 -28.80 -38.35 -4.57
CA TYR A 650 -29.31 -39.03 -5.76
C TYR A 650 -28.15 -39.38 -6.69
N VAL A 651 -27.83 -40.67 -6.77
CA VAL A 651 -26.60 -41.17 -7.38
C VAL A 651 -26.84 -42.48 -8.13
N GLN A 652 -25.93 -42.85 -9.01
CA GLN A 652 -26.01 -44.17 -9.67
C GLN A 652 -25.75 -45.30 -8.66
N PRO A 653 -26.53 -46.40 -8.71
CA PRO A 653 -26.27 -47.57 -7.86
C PRO A 653 -24.89 -48.19 -8.12
N ASN A 654 -24.26 -48.68 -7.05
CA ASN A 654 -22.89 -49.22 -6.98
C ASN A 654 -21.80 -48.20 -7.38
N SER A 655 -22.03 -46.91 -7.12
CA SER A 655 -21.05 -45.85 -7.38
C SER A 655 -20.12 -45.59 -6.19
N PHE A 656 -18.98 -44.91 -6.45
CA PHE A 656 -18.13 -44.41 -5.36
C PHE A 656 -18.84 -43.37 -4.49
N VAL A 657 -19.81 -42.66 -5.07
CA VAL A 657 -20.62 -41.68 -4.36
C VAL A 657 -21.63 -42.35 -3.42
N GLU A 658 -22.25 -43.44 -3.86
CA GLU A 658 -23.12 -44.25 -2.99
C GLU A 658 -22.34 -44.78 -1.78
N GLN A 659 -21.14 -45.33 -2.01
CA GLN A 659 -20.27 -45.79 -0.92
C GLN A 659 -19.92 -44.64 0.06
N TYR A 660 -19.60 -43.45 -0.46
CA TYR A 660 -19.33 -42.28 0.37
C TYR A 660 -20.53 -41.89 1.24
N ALA A 661 -21.74 -41.88 0.67
CA ALA A 661 -22.96 -41.59 1.40
C ALA A 661 -23.23 -42.65 2.48
N GLU A 662 -23.07 -43.92 2.16
CA GLU A 662 -23.22 -45.03 3.13
C GLU A 662 -22.21 -44.95 4.28
N ASP A 663 -20.93 -44.74 3.97
CA ASP A 663 -19.85 -44.63 4.97
C ASP A 663 -20.06 -43.42 5.89
N SER A 664 -20.70 -42.37 5.38
CA SER A 664 -21.04 -41.15 6.13
C SER A 664 -22.40 -41.24 6.85
N GLY A 665 -23.18 -42.30 6.62
CA GLY A 665 -24.51 -42.49 7.20
C GLY A 665 -25.60 -41.60 6.59
N TYR A 666 -25.41 -41.13 5.35
CA TYR A 666 -26.31 -40.21 4.65
C TYR A 666 -27.36 -40.97 3.83
N ALA A 667 -28.55 -40.37 3.71
CA ALA A 667 -29.63 -40.95 2.92
C ALA A 667 -29.29 -40.92 1.42
N CYS A 668 -29.50 -42.02 0.72
CA CYS A 668 -29.17 -42.19 -0.69
C CYS A 668 -30.32 -42.86 -1.45
N LYS A 669 -30.58 -42.41 -2.69
CA LYS A 669 -31.55 -42.96 -3.63
C LYS A 669 -30.95 -43.07 -5.04
N ASP A 670 -31.57 -43.89 -5.88
CA ASP A 670 -31.22 -43.99 -7.30
C ASP A 670 -31.39 -42.63 -7.98
N ILE A 671 -30.43 -42.23 -8.82
CA ILE A 671 -30.48 -41.00 -9.59
C ILE A 671 -31.72 -40.90 -10.50
N ALA A 672 -32.33 -42.01 -10.90
CA ALA A 672 -33.59 -42.03 -11.64
C ALA A 672 -34.79 -41.55 -10.80
N GLU A 673 -34.65 -41.55 -9.47
CA GLU A 673 -35.62 -40.99 -8.52
C GLU A 673 -35.30 -39.55 -8.13
N ALA A 674 -34.23 -38.96 -8.68
CA ALA A 674 -33.92 -37.56 -8.45
C ALA A 674 -35.17 -36.73 -8.71
N PRO A 675 -35.52 -35.78 -7.82
CA PRO A 675 -36.55 -34.82 -8.15
C PRO A 675 -36.11 -34.24 -9.49
N THR A 676 -36.91 -34.49 -10.53
CA THR A 676 -36.73 -33.78 -11.79
C THR A 676 -36.65 -32.33 -11.37
N SER A 677 -35.55 -31.65 -11.71
CA SER A 677 -35.49 -30.21 -11.54
C SER A 677 -36.87 -29.71 -11.91
N GLU A 678 -37.56 -29.00 -11.02
CA GLU A 678 -38.60 -28.13 -11.52
C GLU A 678 -37.92 -27.46 -12.71
N GLU A 679 -38.38 -27.73 -13.94
CA GLU A 679 -38.06 -26.85 -15.04
C GLU A 679 -38.18 -25.48 -14.41
N PRO A 680 -37.13 -24.63 -14.45
CA PRO A 680 -37.25 -23.31 -13.85
C PRO A 680 -38.61 -22.84 -14.31
N GLN A 681 -39.53 -22.56 -13.36
CA GLN A 681 -40.79 -21.97 -13.76
C GLN A 681 -40.33 -20.82 -14.63
N GLU A 682 -40.58 -20.90 -15.94
CA GLU A 682 -40.30 -19.81 -16.85
C GLU A 682 -41.13 -18.70 -16.23
N THR A 683 -40.49 -17.87 -15.43
CA THR A 683 -41.11 -16.68 -14.86
C THR A 683 -41.55 -15.95 -16.08
N GLU A 684 -42.87 -15.86 -16.26
CA GLU A 684 -43.52 -15.23 -17.40
C GLU A 684 -42.76 -13.93 -17.71
N ARG A 685 -41.89 -13.97 -18.74
CA ARG A 685 -40.96 -12.87 -19.02
C ARG A 685 -41.81 -11.65 -19.34
N ALA A 686 -41.43 -10.50 -18.78
CA ALA A 686 -42.16 -9.26 -19.04
C ALA A 686 -42.18 -9.00 -20.56
N LEU A 687 -43.37 -8.80 -21.12
CA LEU A 687 -43.55 -8.64 -22.57
C LEU A 687 -42.61 -7.54 -23.11
N GLY A 688 -41.77 -7.88 -24.08
CA GLY A 688 -40.76 -7.00 -24.67
C GLY A 688 -39.39 -6.99 -23.98
N ASN A 689 -39.22 -7.65 -22.83
CA ASN A 689 -37.93 -7.84 -22.17
C ASN A 689 -37.35 -9.21 -22.58
N VAL A 690 -36.58 -9.23 -23.65
CA VAL A 690 -36.12 -10.47 -24.29
C VAL A 690 -34.74 -10.88 -23.79
N ASN A 691 -33.97 -9.93 -23.25
CA ASN A 691 -32.65 -10.18 -22.66
C ASN A 691 -32.70 -10.45 -21.14
N ASP A 692 -33.88 -10.33 -20.50
CA ASP A 692 -34.12 -10.52 -19.06
C ASP A 692 -33.48 -9.47 -18.14
N ASP A 693 -33.20 -8.26 -18.63
CA ASP A 693 -32.53 -7.18 -17.89
C ASP A 693 -33.50 -6.33 -17.02
N GLU A 694 -34.71 -6.83 -16.79
CA GLU A 694 -35.86 -6.13 -16.18
C GLU A 694 -36.29 -4.81 -16.87
N ILE A 695 -35.67 -4.39 -17.97
CA ILE A 695 -35.85 -3.08 -18.61
C ILE A 695 -36.11 -3.21 -20.12
N VAL A 696 -37.37 -3.07 -20.55
CA VAL A 696 -37.71 -3.06 -21.98
C VAL A 696 -37.11 -1.84 -22.70
N ASN A 697 -36.10 -2.05 -23.54
CA ASN A 697 -35.36 -0.98 -24.23
C ASN A 697 -34.91 -1.37 -25.67
N ALA A 698 -34.05 -0.54 -26.28
CA ALA A 698 -33.60 -0.77 -27.66
C ALA A 698 -32.74 -2.03 -27.84
N SER A 699 -32.12 -2.52 -26.76
CA SER A 699 -31.35 -3.77 -26.76
C SER A 699 -32.27 -4.98 -26.95
N ASP A 700 -33.46 -4.98 -26.33
CA ASP A 700 -34.46 -6.02 -26.56
C ASP A 700 -34.94 -6.03 -28.01
N ALA A 701 -35.19 -4.86 -28.59
CA ALA A 701 -35.55 -4.74 -29.99
C ALA A 701 -34.44 -5.26 -30.92
N ALA A 702 -33.17 -5.06 -30.56
CA ALA A 702 -32.05 -5.60 -31.32
C ALA A 702 -32.00 -7.13 -31.26
N VAL A 703 -32.23 -7.72 -30.08
CA VAL A 703 -32.31 -9.18 -29.90
C VAL A 703 -33.45 -9.77 -30.74
N ILE A 704 -34.63 -9.12 -30.74
CA ILE A 704 -35.76 -9.51 -31.59
C ILE A 704 -35.41 -9.46 -33.08
N LEU A 705 -34.74 -8.38 -33.54
CA LEU A 705 -34.35 -8.23 -34.94
C LEU A 705 -33.31 -9.27 -35.39
N ILE A 706 -32.37 -9.63 -34.51
CA ILE A 706 -31.37 -10.66 -34.78
C ILE A 706 -32.05 -12.02 -34.95
N ALA A 707 -32.95 -12.36 -34.03
CA ALA A 707 -33.72 -13.61 -34.09
C ALA A 707 -34.62 -13.65 -35.34
N ALA A 708 -35.34 -12.56 -35.62
CA ALA A 708 -36.19 -12.42 -36.81
C ALA A 708 -35.41 -12.55 -38.13
N ALA A 709 -34.19 -12.00 -38.19
CA ALA A 709 -33.32 -12.13 -39.35
C ALA A 709 -32.84 -13.57 -39.56
N ALA A 710 -32.50 -14.28 -38.49
CA ALA A 710 -32.11 -15.69 -38.54
C ALA A 710 -33.26 -16.59 -39.02
N MET A 711 -34.46 -16.41 -38.44
CA MET A 711 -35.66 -17.16 -38.81
C MET A 711 -36.12 -16.84 -40.25
N GLY A 712 -36.06 -15.57 -40.67
CA GLY A 712 -36.39 -15.15 -42.03
C GLY A 712 -35.43 -15.70 -43.10
N ALA A 713 -34.21 -16.07 -42.72
CA ALA A 713 -33.23 -16.73 -43.58
C ALA A 713 -33.38 -18.27 -43.60
N GLY A 714 -34.35 -18.83 -42.87
CA GLY A 714 -34.57 -20.28 -42.74
C GLY A 714 -33.67 -20.98 -41.72
N GLY A 715 -32.99 -20.23 -40.85
CA GLY A 715 -32.23 -20.76 -39.71
C GLY A 715 -33.09 -20.90 -38.45
N GLU A 716 -32.55 -21.58 -37.43
CA GLU A 716 -33.17 -21.66 -36.11
C GLU A 716 -33.03 -20.33 -35.35
N SER A 717 -34.02 -20.01 -34.50
CA SER A 717 -34.00 -18.85 -33.62
C SER A 717 -32.88 -18.98 -32.58
N SER A 718 -32.22 -17.88 -32.24
CA SER A 718 -31.29 -17.82 -31.10
C SER A 718 -32.01 -17.66 -29.75
N LEU A 719 -33.35 -17.59 -29.75
CA LEU A 719 -34.19 -17.38 -28.57
C LEU A 719 -34.75 -18.71 -28.06
N ASN A 720 -34.78 -18.88 -26.74
CA ASN A 720 -35.52 -19.95 -26.08
C ASN A 720 -37.05 -19.68 -26.06
N GLU A 721 -37.85 -20.59 -25.51
CA GLU A 721 -39.31 -20.52 -25.54
C GLU A 721 -39.88 -19.32 -24.77
N ALA A 722 -39.44 -19.06 -23.53
CA ALA A 722 -39.77 -17.83 -22.80
C ALA A 722 -39.38 -16.54 -23.55
N GLN A 723 -38.21 -16.52 -24.19
CA GLN A 723 -37.75 -15.38 -24.99
C GLN A 723 -38.60 -15.17 -26.24
N MET A 724 -39.04 -16.26 -26.89
CA MET A 724 -39.96 -16.22 -28.01
C MET A 724 -41.32 -15.65 -27.59
N GLN A 725 -41.82 -16.04 -26.41
CA GLN A 725 -43.08 -15.51 -25.86
C GLN A 725 -42.97 -14.04 -25.43
N ALA A 726 -41.84 -13.62 -24.86
CA ALA A 726 -41.58 -12.21 -24.51
C ALA A 726 -41.36 -11.33 -25.75
N ALA A 727 -40.75 -11.89 -26.79
CA ALA A 727 -40.46 -11.21 -28.05
C ALA A 727 -41.72 -11.02 -28.92
N ASP A 728 -42.72 -11.90 -28.84
CA ASP A 728 -44.01 -11.76 -29.54
C ASP A 728 -44.92 -10.77 -28.80
N VAL A 729 -44.56 -9.49 -28.86
CA VAL A 729 -45.23 -8.41 -28.12
C VAL A 729 -46.61 -8.08 -28.68
N ASN A 730 -46.88 -8.42 -29.95
CA ASN A 730 -48.19 -8.22 -30.57
C ASN A 730 -49.11 -9.47 -30.48
N LYS A 731 -48.58 -10.61 -30.02
CA LYS A 731 -49.26 -11.90 -29.87
C LYS A 731 -49.81 -12.46 -31.19
N ASP A 732 -49.06 -12.29 -32.28
CA ASP A 732 -49.40 -12.81 -33.61
C ASP A 732 -48.75 -14.16 -33.93
N GLU A 733 -48.05 -14.77 -32.96
CA GLU A 733 -47.31 -16.02 -33.05
C GLU A 733 -46.09 -15.96 -33.99
N ASN A 734 -45.68 -14.77 -34.46
CA ASN A 734 -44.52 -14.59 -35.35
C ASN A 734 -43.59 -13.49 -34.84
N VAL A 735 -42.49 -13.86 -34.17
CA VAL A 735 -41.46 -12.90 -33.77
C VAL A 735 -40.75 -12.29 -34.99
N ASN A 736 -41.01 -11.01 -35.26
CA ASN A 736 -40.54 -10.32 -36.45
C ASN A 736 -40.21 -8.83 -36.21
N ALA A 737 -39.88 -8.09 -37.28
CA ALA A 737 -39.51 -6.68 -37.18
C ALA A 737 -40.62 -5.77 -36.63
N SER A 738 -41.88 -6.21 -36.70
CA SER A 738 -43.04 -5.50 -36.13
C SER A 738 -42.98 -5.51 -34.61
N ASP A 739 -42.54 -6.61 -34.00
CA ASP A 739 -42.37 -6.73 -32.55
C ASP A 739 -41.25 -5.82 -32.03
N ALA A 740 -40.11 -5.83 -32.73
CA ALA A 740 -39.01 -4.93 -32.43
C ALA A 740 -39.43 -3.45 -32.54
N ALA A 741 -40.27 -3.10 -33.51
CA ALA A 741 -40.80 -1.74 -33.65
C ALA A 741 -41.67 -1.34 -32.46
N ILE A 742 -42.51 -2.24 -31.96
CA ILE A 742 -43.37 -1.99 -30.78
C ILE A 742 -42.50 -1.78 -29.52
N VAL A 743 -41.46 -2.59 -29.33
CA VAL A 743 -40.48 -2.42 -28.24
C VAL A 743 -39.77 -1.06 -28.33
N LEU A 744 -39.35 -0.63 -29.51
CA LEU A 744 -38.70 0.68 -29.71
C LEU A 744 -39.64 1.85 -29.45
N ILE A 745 -40.90 1.76 -29.89
CA ILE A 745 -41.92 2.80 -29.65
C ILE A 745 -42.22 2.91 -28.15
N TYR A 746 -42.38 1.77 -27.48
CA TYR A 746 -42.55 1.71 -26.04
C TYR A 746 -41.36 2.36 -25.31
N ALA A 747 -40.14 1.93 -25.62
CA ALA A 747 -38.91 2.45 -25.01
C ALA A 747 -38.77 3.97 -25.21
N ALA A 748 -39.10 4.48 -26.40
CA ALA A 748 -39.11 5.92 -26.68
C ALA A 748 -40.16 6.68 -25.84
N SER A 749 -41.31 6.07 -25.57
CA SER A 749 -42.37 6.68 -24.75
C SER A 749 -41.99 6.76 -23.27
N VAL A 750 -41.36 5.71 -22.73
CA VAL A 750 -40.85 5.67 -21.36
C VAL A 750 -39.69 6.67 -21.21
N GLY A 751 -38.77 6.71 -22.18
CA GLY A 751 -37.67 7.68 -22.23
C GLY A 751 -38.13 9.14 -22.32
N ALA A 752 -39.34 9.40 -22.84
CA ALA A 752 -39.98 10.71 -22.85
C ALA A 752 -40.70 11.07 -21.53
N GLY A 753 -40.64 10.21 -20.51
CA GLY A 753 -41.19 10.45 -19.17
C GLY A 753 -42.59 9.89 -18.92
N ASN A 754 -43.11 9.01 -19.80
CA ASN A 754 -44.41 8.36 -19.61
C ASN A 754 -44.27 7.02 -18.87
N THR A 755 -44.08 7.09 -17.54
CA THR A 755 -43.79 5.90 -16.70
C THR A 755 -44.97 4.96 -16.48
N ASP A 756 -46.20 5.37 -16.82
CA ASP A 756 -47.41 4.55 -16.66
C ASP A 756 -47.78 3.78 -17.95
N ALA A 757 -47.02 3.97 -19.04
CA ALA A 757 -47.28 3.30 -20.32
C ALA A 757 -47.06 1.79 -20.20
N LYS A 758 -47.93 0.99 -20.83
CA LYS A 758 -47.73 -0.46 -20.98
C LYS A 758 -47.36 -0.75 -22.42
N ILE A 759 -46.46 -1.70 -22.65
CA ILE A 759 -46.04 -2.10 -24.01
C ILE A 759 -47.23 -2.51 -24.89
N THR A 760 -48.27 -3.10 -24.28
CA THR A 760 -49.51 -3.49 -24.96
C THR A 760 -50.35 -2.31 -25.47
N ASP A 761 -50.10 -1.09 -25.00
CA ASP A 761 -50.78 0.12 -25.49
C ASP A 761 -50.34 0.49 -26.93
N PHE A 762 -49.22 -0.07 -27.40
CA PHE A 762 -48.57 0.24 -28.68
C PHE A 762 -48.80 -0.82 -29.77
N VAL A 763 -49.63 -1.83 -29.49
CA VAL A 763 -49.93 -2.98 -30.39
C VAL A 763 -50.95 -2.63 -31.49
N LYS A 764 -51.43 -1.38 -31.59
CA LYS A 764 -52.53 -0.97 -32.50
C LYS A 764 -52.09 -0.44 -33.86
#